data_AF-A0A2N1VC90-F1
#
_entry.id   AF-A0A2N1VC90-F1
#
_cell.length_a   1.000
_cell.length_b   1.000
_cell.length_c   1.000
_cell.angle_alpha   90.00
_cell.angle_beta   90.00
_cell.angle_gamma   90.00
#
_symmetry.space_group_name_H-M   'P 1'
#
loop_
_entity.id
_entity.type
_entity.pdbx_description
1 polymer ?
#
loop_
_entity_poly.entity_id
_entity_poly.type
_entity_poly.pdbx_seq_one_letter_code
_entity_poly.pdbx_strand_id
1 'polypeptide(L)'
;MEKQKINKSTGRITFASISQAVKVPDLLNIQLESFEDFIQLKVPPSQRENKGLHAVFNTNFPILDNKEFYRLDFIEYYIEKPRFSMAECEERGLTYSAPLKAKLRLSTKDDETGEYVNSVEQEVYLGNLPFMTGRGTFIINGAERVIVSQLHRSPGVAFAQTLHPNGTPIYSARIIPFRGSWVEFATDINNILYVYIDRRKKFPSTTLLRALGYETDEQILNLFDLIEEVTPKQLSVDKHTGRIAATDFIDMTTGEIHATKDTELTEEIILNIKKSAITKVQLLSIDTSFEQDLVINTLKKDTSTNKEEALYAIYRQLRSGEAPDVDTAMGLIDKLFFNEKRYDLGDVGRFRMNDRLNLNVPDNVKVLTIEDIIAIVKNIVKLKNGNVTVDDIDHLGNRRVRTVGEQLQQQYNVGLARMSRTIKERMNMRDNENMQPQDLVNARTISSVINAFFGTNQLSQFMDQTNPLSELTHKRRISALGPGGLTRERAGFEVRDVHHSHYGRLCPIETPEGPNIGLISSLTIFARVNSYGFLETPYRKVKDGRVTNSIDFLSADQEDEFIIAQANAPIDDQGRFLNERVKSRERGEFPVVTPPSIHYMDVAPAQIVSAAAALIPFLEHDDANRALMGSNMQRQAVPLLVPQNPIVGTGMESKIARDSRSVILAEDSGVVEYADSKRVIVKYDVDESAPETLVSFDDERRVEYVLTKFSGTNQETCFNQKPVVITGQKLKKGEVIADGPGIEKGELALGRNVSVAFMPWRGYNFEDAIVLSERLVADDVFTSIHIEEFELQVRETKRGEEELTRDIPNVSEEATKDLDEYGIIREGAEVKEGDILIGKITPKGETDPTPEEKLLKAIFGDKAGDVKDASLKAPPGLKGIVIKTRLFSRKKKDIESKKVEKKLLDNLETQYKNTKELHYNKLVTKLTRITEGKTTSGIRDLDGSVVFRSGTTIKDETFSNLEDVTKLDYTKEWFDKKAPNELIQKLFANYFVILAEIEEEYKRDKLKIQSGDELPPGITQLAKVYVAKKRKVSVGDKMAGRHGNKGVVAKVVPVEDMPRHEDGTPVDIVLNPLGVPSRMNLGQLYETALGWVGKKLGVKFETPIFDSAQVSEVEDWLREAGLDEGSKTWLYDGRSGERFHQKVTCGYIYMMKLGHMVDDKIHARSIGPYSLITQQPLGGKAQFGGQRFGEMEVWALEGYGAAHVLQEVLTVKSDDVTGRAKTYEAIVKGENIPTPNIPEAFNVMIKELQGLGLDIKIK
;
A
#
# COMPACT_ATOMS: atom_id res chain seq x y z
N MET A 1 -20.79 30.50 32.68
CA MET A 1 -21.11 30.44 31.23
C MET A 1 -20.35 31.54 30.47
N GLU A 2 -19.02 31.47 30.43
CA GLU A 2 -18.21 32.33 29.56
C GLU A 2 -17.73 31.48 28.36
N LYS A 3 -18.19 31.84 27.15
CA LYS A 3 -17.75 31.34 25.83
C LYS A 3 -17.69 29.81 25.63
N GLN A 4 -18.84 29.17 25.42
CA GLN A 4 -18.86 27.81 24.84
C GLN A 4 -18.20 27.82 23.45
N LYS A 5 -17.13 27.04 23.26
CA LYS A 5 -16.43 26.91 21.97
C LYS A 5 -17.22 25.96 21.07
N ILE A 6 -17.81 26.49 20.00
CA ILE A 6 -18.44 25.69 18.95
C ILE A 6 -17.47 25.56 17.78
N ASN A 7 -17.18 24.34 17.36
CA ASN A 7 -16.44 24.11 16.14
C ASN A 7 -17.33 24.51 14.95
N LYS A 8 -17.00 25.61 14.27
CA LYS A 8 -17.80 26.15 13.15
C LYS A 8 -17.93 25.18 11.97
N SER A 9 -17.06 24.18 11.86
CA SER A 9 -17.07 23.22 10.75
C SER A 9 -18.00 22.02 10.97
N THR A 10 -18.10 21.54 12.22
CA THR A 10 -18.90 20.36 12.60
C THR A 10 -20.17 20.72 13.38
N GLY A 11 -20.24 21.94 13.93
CA GLY A 11 -21.31 22.36 14.84
C GLY A 11 -21.24 21.69 16.22
N ARG A 12 -20.15 20.99 16.54
CA ARG A 12 -19.94 20.30 17.83
C ARG A 12 -19.44 21.27 18.89
N ILE A 13 -19.81 21.01 20.15
CA ILE A 13 -19.23 21.67 21.31
C ILE A 13 -17.87 21.04 21.57
N THR A 14 -16.81 21.84 21.47
CA THR A 14 -15.42 21.34 21.60
C THR A 14 -14.84 21.65 22.96
N PHE A 15 -14.18 20.64 23.53
CA PHE A 15 -13.41 20.75 24.78
C PHE A 15 -11.94 21.11 24.53
N ALA A 16 -11.54 21.30 23.27
CA ALA A 16 -10.17 21.62 22.90
C ALA A 16 -9.66 22.89 23.62
N SER A 17 -8.62 22.73 24.43
CA SER A 17 -7.90 23.83 25.05
C SER A 17 -6.77 24.35 24.14
N ILE A 18 -6.16 23.45 23.35
CA ILE A 18 -4.98 23.73 22.54
C ILE A 18 -5.38 24.19 21.12
N SER A 19 -4.83 25.33 20.69
CA SER A 19 -5.03 25.80 19.32
C SER A 19 -4.21 24.97 18.33
N GLN A 20 -4.86 24.32 17.36
CA GLN A 20 -4.17 23.64 16.27
C GLN A 20 -3.46 24.66 15.36
N ALA A 21 -2.13 24.59 15.28
CA ALA A 21 -1.35 25.49 14.43
C ALA A 21 -1.39 25.11 12.93
N VAL A 22 -1.63 23.83 12.63
CA VAL A 22 -1.62 23.29 11.25
C VAL A 22 -2.93 22.56 10.97
N LYS A 23 -3.47 22.79 9.77
CA LYS A 23 -4.62 22.02 9.28
C LYS A 23 -4.18 20.60 8.91
N VAL A 24 -5.01 19.62 9.27
CA VAL A 24 -4.78 18.22 8.90
C VAL A 24 -4.63 18.09 7.37
N PRO A 25 -3.53 17.49 6.86
CA PRO A 25 -3.31 17.32 5.42
C PRO A 25 -4.33 16.36 4.79
N ASP A 26 -4.36 16.26 3.46
CA ASP A 26 -5.11 15.18 2.81
C ASP A 26 -4.45 13.83 3.12
N LEU A 27 -5.21 12.95 3.76
CA LEU A 27 -4.76 11.65 4.22
C LEU A 27 -4.43 10.68 3.07
N LEU A 28 -4.82 10.95 1.83
CA LEU A 28 -4.43 10.14 0.66
C LEU A 28 -3.25 10.70 -0.13
N ASN A 29 -2.73 11.87 0.23
CA ASN A 29 -1.78 12.59 -0.62
C ASN A 29 -0.52 11.78 -0.94
N ILE A 30 0.02 11.03 0.04
CA ILE A 30 1.24 10.22 -0.16
C ILE A 30 1.12 9.21 -1.31
N GLN A 31 -0.07 8.61 -1.48
CA GLN A 31 -0.33 7.65 -2.56
C GLN A 31 -0.52 8.36 -3.91
N LEU A 32 -1.33 9.41 -3.92
CA LEU A 32 -1.69 10.13 -5.15
C LEU A 32 -0.51 10.94 -5.71
N GLU A 33 0.18 11.69 -4.86
CA GLU A 33 1.38 12.47 -5.21
C GLU A 33 2.48 11.55 -5.71
N SER A 34 2.71 10.42 -5.03
CA SER A 34 3.72 9.45 -5.50
C SER A 34 3.42 8.86 -6.87
N PHE A 35 2.15 8.66 -7.24
CA PHE A 35 1.78 8.14 -8.54
C PHE A 35 1.82 9.24 -9.62
N GLU A 36 1.43 10.47 -9.27
CA GLU A 36 1.58 11.62 -10.15
C GLU A 36 3.06 11.92 -10.43
N ASP A 37 3.97 11.83 -9.44
CA ASP A 37 5.42 11.97 -9.64
C ASP A 37 5.99 10.86 -10.55
N PHE A 38 5.38 9.68 -10.51
CA PHE A 38 5.77 8.56 -11.36
C PHE A 38 5.37 8.79 -12.83
N ILE A 39 4.19 9.35 -13.09
CA ILE A 39 3.63 9.53 -14.44
C ILE A 39 3.87 10.92 -15.04
N GLN A 40 3.93 11.98 -14.23
CA GLN A 40 4.02 13.38 -14.65
C GLN A 40 3.04 13.75 -15.77
N LEU A 41 1.75 13.42 -15.61
CA LEU A 41 0.74 13.60 -16.65
C LEU A 41 0.45 15.09 -16.90
N LYS A 42 0.46 15.90 -15.83
CA LYS A 42 0.18 17.34 -15.89
C LYS A 42 1.35 18.18 -16.40
N VAL A 43 2.53 17.59 -16.55
CA VAL A 43 3.75 18.31 -16.96
C VAL A 43 3.98 18.11 -18.46
N PRO A 44 4.10 19.20 -19.25
CA PRO A 44 4.41 19.11 -20.68
C PRO A 44 5.70 18.30 -20.92
N PRO A 45 5.80 17.50 -22.00
CA PRO A 45 6.96 16.63 -22.24
C PRO A 45 8.32 17.32 -22.14
N SER A 46 8.42 18.59 -22.57
CA SER A 46 9.66 19.38 -22.54
C SER A 46 10.06 19.90 -21.15
N GLN A 47 9.14 19.90 -20.18
CA GLN A 47 9.36 20.39 -18.81
C GLN A 47 9.37 19.26 -17.78
N ARG A 48 9.29 17.99 -18.20
CA ARG A 48 9.30 16.85 -17.29
C ARG A 48 10.63 16.74 -16.55
N GLU A 49 10.55 16.51 -15.25
CA GLU A 49 11.73 16.26 -14.43
C GLU A 49 12.23 14.83 -14.65
N ASN A 50 13.52 14.59 -14.38
CA ASN A 50 14.13 13.26 -14.46
C ASN A 50 13.74 12.37 -13.27
N LYS A 51 12.44 12.07 -13.15
CA LYS A 51 11.82 11.25 -12.11
C LYS A 51 10.80 10.28 -12.73
N GLY A 52 10.42 9.24 -11.98
CA GLY A 52 9.37 8.31 -12.41
C GLY A 52 9.68 7.58 -13.72
N LEU A 53 8.70 7.46 -14.61
CA LEU A 53 8.84 6.82 -15.92
C LEU A 53 9.92 7.48 -16.78
N HIS A 54 10.04 8.82 -16.75
CA HIS A 54 11.03 9.54 -17.55
C HIS A 54 12.46 9.15 -17.16
N ALA A 55 12.72 9.05 -15.85
CA ALA A 55 14.00 8.53 -15.35
C ALA A 55 14.29 7.10 -15.80
N VAL A 56 13.27 6.22 -15.85
CA VAL A 56 13.47 4.84 -16.31
C VAL A 56 13.86 4.79 -17.78
N PHE A 57 13.22 5.60 -18.63
CA PHE A 57 13.60 5.69 -20.05
C PHE A 57 15.02 6.23 -20.20
N ASN A 58 15.35 7.35 -19.56
CA ASN A 58 16.70 7.94 -19.62
C ASN A 58 17.79 7.00 -19.07
N THR A 59 17.46 6.09 -18.15
CA THR A 59 18.42 5.12 -17.60
C THR A 59 18.70 3.97 -18.58
N ASN A 60 17.72 3.57 -19.39
CA ASN A 60 17.84 2.42 -20.29
C ASN A 60 18.18 2.80 -21.73
N PHE A 61 17.92 4.05 -22.13
CA PHE A 61 18.23 4.61 -23.44
C PHE A 61 19.38 5.63 -23.31
N PRO A 62 20.23 5.81 -24.35
CA PRO A 62 20.16 5.17 -25.66
C PRO A 62 20.61 3.70 -25.66
N ILE A 63 20.02 2.91 -26.54
CA ILE A 63 20.41 1.51 -26.77
C ILE A 63 21.28 1.47 -28.03
N LEU A 64 22.52 1.03 -27.86
CA LEU A 64 23.49 0.84 -28.94
C LEU A 64 23.62 -0.64 -29.28
N ASP A 65 23.83 -0.92 -30.55
CA ASP A 65 24.25 -2.24 -31.01
C ASP A 65 25.69 -2.58 -30.54
N ASN A 66 26.08 -3.86 -30.58
CA ASN A 66 27.45 -4.30 -30.25
C ASN A 66 28.51 -3.66 -31.16
N LYS A 67 28.17 -3.39 -32.42
CA LYS A 67 29.05 -2.71 -33.39
C LYS A 67 28.86 -1.18 -33.42
N GLU A 68 27.95 -0.64 -32.59
CA GLU A 68 27.58 0.78 -32.57
C GLU A 68 27.11 1.35 -33.92
N PHE A 69 26.61 0.50 -34.82
CA PHE A 69 26.08 0.91 -36.12
C PHE A 69 24.66 1.48 -36.01
N TYR A 70 23.83 0.88 -35.15
CA TYR A 70 22.48 1.35 -34.85
C TYR A 70 22.42 1.95 -33.44
N ARG A 71 21.71 3.08 -33.35
CA ARG A 71 21.41 3.76 -32.09
C ARG A 71 19.92 4.04 -31.99
N LEU A 72 19.28 3.53 -30.94
CA LEU A 72 17.88 3.80 -30.64
C LEU A 72 17.80 4.79 -29.46
N ASP A 73 17.30 5.98 -29.75
CA ASP A 73 17.08 7.06 -28.79
C ASP A 73 15.60 7.13 -28.36
N PHE A 74 15.39 7.52 -27.12
CA PHE A 74 14.09 7.85 -26.56
C PHE A 74 13.88 9.37 -26.64
N ILE A 75 12.74 9.81 -27.18
CA ILE A 75 12.37 11.25 -27.26
C ILE A 75 11.38 11.59 -26.15
N GLU A 76 10.20 10.97 -26.18
CA GLU A 76 9.11 11.28 -25.26
C GLU A 76 8.13 10.09 -25.14
N TYR A 77 7.27 10.13 -24.12
CA TYR A 77 6.20 9.14 -23.95
C TYR A 77 4.84 9.81 -23.76
N TYR A 78 3.81 9.08 -24.18
CA TYR A 78 2.41 9.46 -24.07
C TYR A 78 1.63 8.35 -23.39
N ILE A 79 0.66 8.74 -22.58
CA ILE A 79 -0.28 7.83 -21.93
C ILE A 79 -1.66 8.21 -22.42
N GLU A 80 -2.31 7.29 -23.13
CA GLU A 80 -3.67 7.49 -23.61
C GLU A 80 -4.69 7.27 -22.49
N LYS A 81 -5.88 7.85 -22.61
CA LYS A 81 -6.98 7.59 -21.66
C LYS A 81 -7.34 6.09 -21.64
N PRO A 82 -7.66 5.51 -20.46
CA PRO A 82 -8.07 4.12 -20.35
C PRO A 82 -9.27 3.75 -21.25
N ARG A 83 -9.21 2.57 -21.86
CA ARG A 83 -10.23 2.11 -22.82
C ARG A 83 -11.60 1.95 -22.19
N PHE A 84 -11.66 1.37 -21.00
CA PHE A 84 -12.89 1.12 -20.24
C PHE A 84 -12.94 2.02 -19.00
N SER A 85 -14.14 2.32 -18.53
CA SER A 85 -14.34 3.01 -17.25
C SER A 85 -14.05 2.07 -16.07
N MET A 86 -13.88 2.63 -14.87
CA MET A 86 -13.65 1.85 -13.65
C MET A 86 -14.78 0.82 -13.42
N ALA A 87 -16.04 1.25 -13.52
CA ALA A 87 -17.19 0.39 -13.32
C ALA A 87 -17.29 -0.74 -14.35
N GLU A 88 -16.94 -0.46 -15.62
CA GLU A 88 -16.88 -1.48 -16.66
C GLU A 88 -15.76 -2.51 -16.40
N CYS A 89 -14.60 -2.06 -15.93
CA CYS A 89 -13.51 -2.96 -15.58
C CYS A 89 -13.88 -3.92 -14.44
N GLU A 90 -14.53 -3.41 -13.39
CA GLU A 90 -15.05 -4.20 -12.27
C GLU A 90 -16.08 -5.24 -12.74
N GLU A 91 -17.11 -4.79 -13.47
CA GLU A 91 -18.18 -5.68 -13.95
C GLU A 91 -17.62 -6.79 -14.88
N ARG A 92 -16.70 -6.44 -15.79
CA ARG A 92 -16.16 -7.36 -16.80
C ARG A 92 -15.00 -8.23 -16.31
N GLY A 93 -14.46 -7.97 -15.12
CA GLY A 93 -13.26 -8.69 -14.66
C GLY A 93 -11.96 -8.24 -15.36
N LEU A 94 -11.90 -7.01 -15.87
CA LEU A 94 -10.75 -6.47 -16.60
C LEU A 94 -9.85 -5.61 -15.71
N THR A 95 -8.62 -5.36 -16.18
CA THR A 95 -7.68 -4.45 -15.50
C THR A 95 -7.86 -3.02 -16.01
N TYR A 96 -8.09 -2.07 -15.11
CA TYR A 96 -8.16 -0.65 -15.46
C TYR A 96 -6.77 -0.15 -15.82
N SER A 97 -6.53 0.04 -17.10
CA SER A 97 -5.19 0.34 -17.63
C SER A 97 -5.23 1.31 -18.81
N ALA A 98 -4.17 2.09 -18.89
CA ALA A 98 -3.92 3.09 -19.91
C ALA A 98 -2.85 2.59 -20.89
N PRO A 99 -3.05 2.70 -22.21
CA PRO A 99 -2.00 2.39 -23.18
C PRO A 99 -0.79 3.32 -23.02
N LEU A 100 0.41 2.74 -22.85
CA LEU A 100 1.68 3.48 -22.82
C LEU A 100 2.34 3.42 -24.21
N LYS A 101 2.60 4.59 -24.80
CA LYS A 101 3.32 4.75 -26.06
C LYS A 101 4.59 5.58 -25.85
N ALA A 102 5.64 5.28 -26.60
CA ALA A 102 6.86 6.07 -26.61
C ALA A 102 7.27 6.41 -28.04
N LYS A 103 7.70 7.64 -28.27
CA LYS A 103 8.28 8.09 -29.53
C LYS A 103 9.78 7.77 -29.50
N LEU A 104 10.18 6.85 -30.37
CA LEU A 104 11.56 6.35 -30.46
C LEU A 104 12.17 6.76 -31.80
N ARG A 105 13.46 7.10 -31.78
CA ARG A 105 14.24 7.45 -32.97
C ARG A 105 15.33 6.40 -33.18
N LEU A 106 15.25 5.65 -34.27
CA LEU A 106 16.31 4.75 -34.69
C LEU A 106 17.21 5.49 -35.68
N SER A 107 18.49 5.64 -35.33
CA SER A 107 19.47 6.31 -36.17
C SER A 107 20.57 5.33 -36.58
N THR A 108 20.96 5.38 -37.86
CA THR A 108 22.05 4.59 -38.41
C THR A 108 23.30 5.45 -38.54
N LYS A 109 24.45 4.88 -38.15
CA LYS A 109 25.76 5.51 -38.27
C LYS A 109 26.21 5.48 -39.73
N ASP A 110 26.64 6.62 -40.23
CA ASP A 110 27.21 6.76 -41.57
C ASP A 110 28.71 6.42 -41.55
N ASP A 111 29.17 5.63 -42.53
CA ASP A 111 30.54 5.12 -42.59
C ASP A 111 31.57 6.22 -42.95
N GLU A 112 31.15 7.31 -43.60
CA GLU A 112 32.03 8.40 -44.02
C GLU A 112 32.22 9.49 -42.94
N THR A 113 31.15 9.84 -42.22
CA THR A 113 31.15 10.93 -41.23
C THR A 113 31.23 10.43 -39.79
N GLY A 114 30.90 9.17 -39.53
CA GLY A 114 30.79 8.60 -38.19
C GLY A 114 29.63 9.16 -37.36
N GLU A 115 28.79 10.02 -37.95
CA GLU A 115 27.61 10.61 -37.32
C GLU A 115 26.35 9.77 -37.60
N TYR A 116 25.34 9.95 -36.76
CA TYR A 116 24.05 9.26 -36.89
C TYR A 116 23.09 10.08 -37.76
N VAL A 117 22.95 9.73 -39.04
CA VAL A 117 22.27 10.58 -40.05
C VAL A 117 20.88 10.06 -40.43
N ASN A 118 20.75 8.76 -40.72
CA ASN A 118 19.48 8.17 -41.16
C ASN A 118 18.58 7.88 -39.95
N SER A 119 17.73 8.84 -39.57
CA SER A 119 16.85 8.72 -38.41
C SER A 119 15.38 8.45 -38.80
N VAL A 120 14.81 7.37 -38.26
CA VAL A 120 13.39 7.03 -38.37
C VAL A 120 12.74 7.25 -37.02
N GLU A 121 11.81 8.19 -36.95
CA GLU A 121 10.98 8.43 -35.75
C GLU A 121 9.65 7.70 -35.87
N GLN A 122 9.29 6.96 -34.82
CA GLN A 122 8.00 6.27 -34.77
C GLN A 122 7.47 6.20 -33.34
N GLU A 123 6.15 6.31 -33.20
CA GLU A 123 5.45 6.00 -31.96
C GLU A 123 5.27 4.49 -31.81
N VAL A 124 5.75 3.94 -30.70
CA VAL A 124 5.72 2.51 -30.43
C VAL A 124 4.93 2.24 -29.16
N TYR A 125 4.03 1.27 -29.22
CA TYR A 125 3.25 0.80 -28.08
C TYR A 125 4.10 -0.11 -27.17
N LEU A 126 4.17 0.23 -25.88
CA LEU A 126 5.00 -0.46 -24.88
C LEU A 126 4.21 -1.38 -23.93
N GLY A 127 2.87 -1.41 -24.07
CA GLY A 127 1.99 -2.19 -23.20
C GLY A 127 0.96 -1.33 -22.49
N ASN A 128 0.10 -1.98 -21.72
CA ASN A 128 -0.90 -1.31 -20.91
C ASN A 128 -0.34 -1.10 -19.49
N LEU A 129 -0.40 0.13 -19.01
CA LEU A 129 -0.02 0.53 -17.66
C LEU A 129 -1.28 0.50 -16.77
N PRO A 130 -1.33 -0.32 -15.71
CA PRO A 130 -2.40 -0.24 -14.71
C PRO A 130 -2.47 1.16 -14.11
N PHE A 131 -3.62 1.80 -14.23
CA PHE A 131 -3.80 3.21 -13.89
C PHE A 131 -4.44 3.34 -12.50
N MET A 132 -3.99 4.30 -11.69
CA MET A 132 -4.53 4.53 -10.35
C MET A 132 -5.88 5.25 -10.44
N THR A 133 -6.84 4.83 -9.62
CA THR A 133 -8.13 5.51 -9.46
C THR A 133 -7.97 6.79 -8.65
N GLY A 134 -8.93 7.70 -8.72
CA GLY A 134 -8.96 8.90 -7.87
C GLY A 134 -9.05 8.61 -6.36
N ARG A 135 -9.31 7.35 -5.98
CA ARG A 135 -9.32 6.88 -4.59
C ARG A 135 -7.95 6.36 -4.12
N GLY A 136 -6.93 6.32 -4.97
CA GLY A 136 -5.63 5.74 -4.65
C GLY A 136 -5.60 4.21 -4.70
N THR A 137 -6.44 3.58 -5.52
CA THR A 137 -6.50 2.11 -5.72
C THR A 137 -6.21 1.74 -7.17
N PHE A 138 -6.02 0.46 -7.45
CA PHE A 138 -5.85 -0.10 -8.80
C PHE A 138 -6.88 -1.20 -9.03
N ILE A 139 -7.56 -1.21 -10.18
CA ILE A 139 -8.49 -2.31 -10.53
C ILE A 139 -7.71 -3.32 -11.36
N ILE A 140 -7.45 -4.50 -10.78
CA ILE A 140 -6.71 -5.58 -11.42
C ILE A 140 -7.64 -6.79 -11.53
N ASN A 141 -7.92 -7.22 -12.76
CA ASN A 141 -8.85 -8.32 -13.06
C ASN A 141 -10.21 -8.16 -12.38
N GLY A 142 -10.77 -6.95 -12.43
CA GLY A 142 -12.05 -6.58 -11.83
C GLY A 142 -12.05 -6.36 -10.31
N ALA A 143 -10.96 -6.68 -9.61
CA ALA A 143 -10.87 -6.46 -8.16
C ALA A 143 -10.04 -5.23 -7.83
N GLU A 144 -10.50 -4.43 -6.87
CA GLU A 144 -9.72 -3.32 -6.33
C GLU A 144 -8.55 -3.82 -5.47
N ARG A 145 -7.35 -3.32 -5.77
CA ARG A 145 -6.10 -3.58 -5.06
C ARG A 145 -5.43 -2.29 -4.61
N VAL A 146 -4.60 -2.42 -3.58
CA VAL A 146 -3.74 -1.35 -3.07
C VAL A 146 -2.31 -1.83 -3.01
N ILE A 147 -1.37 -0.94 -3.36
CA ILE A 147 0.05 -1.18 -3.16
C ILE A 147 0.44 -0.54 -1.83
N VAL A 148 0.87 -1.37 -0.90
CA VAL A 148 1.32 -0.94 0.43
C VAL A 148 2.73 -0.37 0.34
N SER A 149 2.96 0.78 0.96
CA SER A 149 4.29 1.39 1.05
C SER A 149 5.24 0.49 1.87
N GLN A 150 6.47 0.33 1.41
CA GLN A 150 7.42 -0.59 2.03
C GLN A 150 8.46 0.16 2.86
N LEU A 151 8.65 -0.23 4.12
CA LEU A 151 9.77 0.24 4.95
C LEU A 151 10.95 -0.72 4.77
N HIS A 152 12.08 -0.21 4.31
CA HIS A 152 13.30 -1.00 4.13
C HIS A 152 14.52 -0.23 4.63
N ARG A 153 15.66 -0.90 4.76
CA ARG A 153 16.91 -0.23 5.16
C ARG A 153 17.36 0.71 4.05
N SER A 154 17.73 1.93 4.41
CA SER A 154 18.25 2.91 3.46
C SER A 154 19.58 2.40 2.87
N PRO A 155 19.85 2.66 1.57
CA PRO A 155 21.19 2.50 1.03
C PRO A 155 22.19 3.40 1.77
N GLY A 156 23.45 2.98 1.80
CA GLY A 156 24.53 3.69 2.51
C GLY A 156 25.39 2.75 3.35
N VAL A 157 26.12 3.30 4.31
CA VAL A 157 26.91 2.55 5.29
C VAL A 157 26.20 2.51 6.64
N ALA A 158 26.23 1.36 7.30
CA ALA A 158 25.75 1.18 8.66
C ALA A 158 26.80 0.47 9.51
N PHE A 159 27.12 1.03 10.67
CA PHE A 159 28.07 0.46 11.63
C PHE A 159 27.33 -0.27 12.73
N ALA A 160 27.71 -1.53 12.98
CA ALA A 160 27.08 -2.39 13.97
C ALA A 160 28.12 -3.08 14.86
N GLN A 161 27.74 -3.32 16.12
CA GLN A 161 28.49 -4.10 17.08
C GLN A 161 27.67 -5.34 17.46
N THR A 162 28.27 -6.52 17.33
CA THR A 162 27.67 -7.80 17.72
C THR A 162 28.58 -8.51 18.70
N LEU A 163 28.03 -9.13 19.75
CA LEU A 163 28.80 -9.95 20.67
C LEU A 163 28.90 -11.38 20.13
N HIS A 164 30.12 -11.88 19.96
CA HIS A 164 30.33 -13.29 19.67
C HIS A 164 30.00 -14.13 20.92
N PRO A 165 29.58 -15.41 20.81
CA PRO A 165 29.25 -16.25 21.97
C PRO A 165 30.34 -16.39 23.05
N ASN A 166 31.59 -16.07 22.73
CA ASN A 166 32.71 -16.03 23.67
C ASN A 166 32.84 -14.69 24.43
N GLY A 167 31.94 -13.74 24.20
CA GLY A 167 31.94 -12.40 24.80
C GLY A 167 32.77 -11.34 24.06
N THR A 168 33.51 -11.69 23.00
CA THR A 168 34.29 -10.71 22.25
C THR A 168 33.39 -9.85 21.36
N PRO A 169 33.48 -8.51 21.42
CA PRO A 169 32.72 -7.64 20.53
C PRO A 169 33.31 -7.68 19.12
N ILE A 170 32.46 -8.02 18.15
CA ILE A 170 32.72 -7.95 16.72
C ILE A 170 32.13 -6.64 16.21
N TYR A 171 32.96 -5.86 15.52
CA TYR A 171 32.57 -4.62 14.89
C TYR A 171 32.44 -4.83 13.38
N SER A 172 31.41 -4.26 12.80
CA SER A 172 31.14 -4.40 11.37
C SER A 172 30.66 -3.09 10.76
N ALA A 173 31.07 -2.81 9.53
CA ALA A 173 30.49 -1.80 8.67
C ALA A 173 29.88 -2.46 7.44
N ARG A 174 28.58 -2.30 7.25
CA ARG A 174 27.85 -2.89 6.14
C ARG A 174 27.46 -1.81 5.15
N ILE A 175 27.88 -1.97 3.91
CA ILE A 175 27.52 -1.13 2.77
C ILE A 175 26.35 -1.79 2.05
N ILE A 176 25.24 -1.06 2.01
CA ILE A 176 24.00 -1.47 1.36
C ILE A 176 23.84 -0.61 0.10
N PRO A 177 24.06 -1.16 -1.11
CA PRO A 177 23.79 -0.41 -2.33
C PRO A 177 22.29 -0.35 -2.62
N PHE A 178 21.90 0.63 -3.44
CA PHE A 178 20.57 0.64 -4.05
C PHE A 178 20.43 -0.49 -5.08
N ARG A 179 21.49 -0.72 -5.87
CA ARG A 179 21.65 -1.84 -6.80
C ARG A 179 23.11 -2.29 -6.81
N GLY A 180 23.37 -3.57 -6.57
CA GLY A 180 24.73 -4.12 -6.57
C GLY A 180 24.93 -5.20 -5.51
N SER A 181 26.16 -5.69 -5.39
CA SER A 181 26.55 -6.65 -4.34
C SER A 181 26.73 -5.96 -2.99
N TRP A 182 26.35 -6.64 -1.92
CA TRP A 182 26.52 -6.11 -0.57
C TRP A 182 27.96 -6.31 -0.12
N VAL A 183 28.54 -5.30 0.51
CA VAL A 183 29.92 -5.32 1.01
C VAL A 183 29.89 -5.13 2.52
N GLU A 184 30.58 -5.98 3.26
CA GLU A 184 30.62 -5.92 4.71
C GLU A 184 32.05 -6.06 5.20
N PHE A 185 32.54 -5.06 5.93
CA PHE A 185 33.82 -5.09 6.62
C PHE A 185 33.54 -5.52 8.06
N ALA A 186 34.15 -6.61 8.53
CA ALA A 186 33.91 -7.09 9.89
C ALA A 186 35.17 -7.64 10.55
N THR A 187 35.31 -7.37 11.84
CA THR A 187 36.41 -7.87 12.67
C THR A 187 36.14 -9.30 13.13
N ASP A 188 37.17 -10.13 13.17
CA ASP A 188 37.10 -11.46 13.79
C ASP A 188 37.51 -11.42 15.27
N ILE A 189 37.37 -12.55 15.98
CA ILE A 189 37.75 -12.74 17.38
C ILE A 189 39.25 -12.44 17.60
N ASN A 190 40.07 -12.71 16.59
CA ASN A 190 41.52 -12.47 16.61
C ASN A 190 41.91 -11.06 16.15
N ASN A 191 40.96 -10.12 16.10
CA ASN A 191 41.21 -8.75 15.66
C ASN A 191 41.79 -8.68 14.23
N ILE A 192 41.20 -9.44 13.32
CA ILE A 192 41.53 -9.41 11.89
C ILE A 192 40.33 -8.81 11.14
N LEU A 193 40.58 -7.85 10.25
CA LEU A 193 39.53 -7.20 9.48
C LEU A 193 39.34 -7.89 8.12
N TYR A 194 38.18 -8.54 7.96
CA TYR A 194 37.78 -9.20 6.72
C TYR A 194 36.77 -8.36 5.93
N VAL A 195 36.81 -8.52 4.60
CA VAL A 195 35.78 -8.04 3.67
C VAL A 195 34.95 -9.23 3.24
N TYR A 196 33.64 -9.11 3.38
CA TYR A 196 32.64 -10.06 2.93
C TYR A 196 31.89 -9.47 1.74
N ILE A 197 31.81 -10.24 0.65
CA ILE A 197 30.95 -9.90 -0.49
C ILE A 197 29.76 -10.86 -0.50
N ASP A 198 28.55 -10.30 -0.52
CA ASP A 198 27.27 -11.02 -0.49
C ASP A 198 27.16 -12.09 0.63
N ARG A 199 27.85 -11.84 1.76
CA ARG A 199 27.92 -12.71 2.96
C ARG A 199 28.38 -14.16 2.72
N ARG A 200 29.06 -14.44 1.60
CA ARG A 200 29.52 -15.80 1.28
C ARG A 200 31.03 -15.94 1.32
N LYS A 201 31.73 -14.95 0.76
CA LYS A 201 33.15 -15.06 0.44
C LYS A 201 33.89 -13.96 1.17
N LYS A 202 34.92 -14.35 1.93
CA LYS A 202 35.72 -13.44 2.75
C LYS A 202 37.19 -13.45 2.37
N PHE A 203 37.82 -12.29 2.43
CA PHE A 203 39.27 -12.11 2.26
C PHE A 203 39.73 -10.92 3.13
N PRO A 204 41.02 -10.84 3.51
CA PRO A 204 41.54 -9.74 4.31
C PRO A 204 41.30 -8.38 3.63
N SER A 205 41.02 -7.35 4.43
CA SER A 205 40.80 -5.99 3.90
C SER A 205 42.03 -5.37 3.26
N THR A 206 43.24 -5.76 3.69
CA THR A 206 44.50 -5.34 3.08
C THR A 206 44.67 -5.87 1.66
N THR A 207 44.20 -7.09 1.38
CA THR A 207 44.19 -7.66 0.01
C THR A 207 43.34 -6.78 -0.92
N LEU A 208 42.22 -6.23 -0.43
CA LEU A 208 41.41 -5.27 -1.20
C LEU A 208 42.18 -3.97 -1.45
N LEU A 209 42.81 -3.40 -0.43
CA LEU A 209 43.57 -2.16 -0.55
C LEU A 209 44.73 -2.28 -1.56
N ARG A 210 45.43 -3.43 -1.58
CA ARG A 210 46.45 -3.73 -2.60
C ARG A 210 45.87 -3.76 -4.01
N ALA A 211 44.73 -4.43 -4.20
CA ALA A 211 44.05 -4.47 -5.48
C ALA A 211 43.61 -3.08 -5.98
N LEU A 212 43.31 -2.15 -5.06
CA LEU A 212 42.91 -0.77 -5.34
C LEU A 212 44.08 0.20 -5.60
N GLY A 213 45.34 -0.25 -5.45
CA GLY A 213 46.53 0.54 -5.80
C GLY A 213 47.45 0.90 -4.63
N TYR A 214 47.20 0.41 -3.41
CA TYR A 214 48.13 0.55 -2.27
C TYR A 214 49.04 -0.68 -2.19
N GLU A 215 50.10 -0.68 -2.98
CA GLU A 215 50.89 -1.88 -3.28
C GLU A 215 51.76 -2.33 -2.12
N THR A 216 52.41 -1.40 -1.43
CA THR A 216 53.38 -1.71 -0.38
C THR A 216 52.77 -1.59 1.02
N ASP A 217 53.32 -2.38 1.95
CA ASP A 217 52.90 -2.37 3.36
C ASP A 217 53.10 -0.98 3.99
N GLU A 218 54.14 -0.26 3.56
CA GLU A 218 54.40 1.13 3.96
C GLU A 218 53.24 2.06 3.59
N GLN A 219 52.70 1.95 2.37
CA GLN A 219 51.57 2.77 1.93
C GLN A 219 50.30 2.48 2.76
N ILE A 220 50.05 1.20 3.07
CA ILE A 220 48.90 0.79 3.89
C ILE A 220 49.08 1.26 5.34
N LEU A 221 50.28 1.17 5.92
CA LEU A 221 50.53 1.64 7.28
C LEU A 221 50.47 3.17 7.39
N ASN A 222 50.97 3.90 6.39
CA ASN A 222 50.86 5.36 6.30
C ASN A 222 49.40 5.82 6.18
N LEU A 223 48.55 5.07 5.48
CA LEU A 223 47.12 5.39 5.36
C LEU A 223 46.41 5.51 6.72
N PHE A 224 46.87 4.76 7.73
CA PHE A 224 46.32 4.74 9.09
C PHE A 224 47.18 5.52 10.10
N ASP A 225 48.12 6.34 9.65
CA ASP A 225 48.99 7.17 10.50
C ASP A 225 49.79 6.34 11.54
N LEU A 226 50.13 5.09 11.21
CA LEU A 226 50.80 4.14 12.12
C LEU A 226 52.34 4.21 12.07
N ILE A 227 52.92 5.02 11.19
CA ILE A 227 54.37 5.19 11.01
C ILE A 227 54.83 6.51 11.63
N GLU A 228 55.83 6.43 12.50
CA GLU A 228 56.61 7.56 13.00
C GLU A 228 57.95 7.63 12.25
N GLU A 229 58.17 8.68 11.47
CA GLU A 229 59.48 8.92 10.82
C GLU A 229 60.44 9.57 11.81
N VAL A 230 61.51 8.86 12.18
CA VAL A 230 62.58 9.35 13.06
C VAL A 230 63.88 9.46 12.26
N THR A 231 64.61 10.57 12.43
CA THR A 231 65.95 10.68 11.81
C THR A 231 66.99 9.92 12.63
N PRO A 232 68.05 9.34 12.02
CA PRO A 232 69.09 8.58 12.74
C PRO A 232 69.74 9.34 13.91
N LYS A 233 69.77 10.68 13.84
CA LYS A 233 70.29 11.55 14.91
C LYS A 233 69.37 11.66 16.13
N GLN A 234 68.05 11.46 15.93
CA GLN A 234 67.03 11.55 16.97
C GLN A 234 66.77 10.20 17.68
N LEU A 235 67.27 9.07 17.14
CA LEU A 235 67.19 7.78 17.82
C LEU A 235 68.00 7.79 19.12
N SER A 236 67.35 7.57 20.26
CA SER A 236 68.00 7.37 21.57
C SER A 236 67.77 5.94 22.07
N VAL A 237 68.82 5.30 22.57
CA VAL A 237 68.78 3.92 23.10
C VAL A 237 67.73 3.81 24.22
N ASP A 238 67.62 4.84 25.09
CA ASP A 238 66.65 4.84 26.20
C ASP A 238 65.17 4.95 25.79
N LYS A 239 64.84 5.45 24.57
CA LYS A 239 63.45 5.69 24.16
C LYS A 239 62.95 4.77 23.04
N HIS A 240 63.85 4.14 22.31
CA HIS A 240 63.52 3.42 21.07
C HIS A 240 63.87 1.92 21.12
N THR A 241 64.47 1.44 22.21
CA THR A 241 64.70 -0.01 22.42
C THR A 241 63.37 -0.70 22.69
N GLY A 242 63.11 -1.83 22.02
CA GLY A 242 61.84 -2.55 22.08
C GLY A 242 60.75 -2.04 21.12
N ARG A 243 61.03 -1.01 20.31
CA ARG A 243 60.13 -0.58 19.22
C ARG A 243 60.26 -1.48 18.01
N ILE A 244 59.17 -1.65 17.25
CA ILE A 244 59.12 -2.53 16.08
C ILE A 244 59.41 -1.73 14.79
N ALA A 245 60.26 -2.28 13.92
CA ALA A 245 60.56 -1.71 12.60
C ALA A 245 59.36 -1.85 11.63
N ALA A 246 58.91 -0.74 11.04
CA ALA A 246 57.79 -0.73 10.08
C ALA A 246 58.21 -1.17 8.67
N THR A 247 59.47 -0.96 8.31
CA THR A 247 60.08 -1.30 7.01
C THR A 247 61.44 -1.96 7.22
N ASP A 248 61.96 -2.59 6.16
CA ASP A 248 63.34 -3.05 6.15
C ASP A 248 64.31 -1.86 6.18
N PHE A 249 65.29 -1.90 7.09
CA PHE A 249 66.34 -0.90 7.20
C PHE A 249 67.56 -1.35 6.39
N ILE A 250 67.59 -0.96 5.12
CA ILE A 250 68.65 -1.34 4.17
C ILE A 250 69.62 -0.17 4.00
N ASP A 251 70.91 -0.42 4.20
CA ASP A 251 71.94 0.55 3.82
C ASP A 251 72.21 0.43 2.31
N MET A 252 71.79 1.45 1.55
CA MET A 252 71.93 1.49 0.08
C MET A 252 73.38 1.53 -0.40
N THR A 253 74.36 1.82 0.48
CA THR A 253 75.78 1.83 0.14
C THR A 253 76.48 0.49 0.33
N THR A 254 76.04 -0.33 1.29
CA THR A 254 76.64 -1.64 1.58
C THR A 254 75.76 -2.81 1.12
N GLY A 255 74.46 -2.58 0.92
CA GLY A 255 73.47 -3.61 0.64
C GLY A 255 73.11 -4.47 1.87
N GLU A 256 73.62 -4.13 3.05
CA GLU A 256 73.33 -4.86 4.30
C GLU A 256 71.97 -4.43 4.88
N ILE A 257 71.20 -5.43 5.33
CA ILE A 257 69.91 -5.24 5.99
C ILE A 257 70.17 -5.21 7.51
N HIS A 258 70.02 -4.06 8.14
CA HIS A 258 70.28 -3.88 9.57
C HIS A 258 69.11 -4.31 10.46
N ALA A 259 67.87 -4.22 9.96
CA ALA A 259 66.68 -4.78 10.58
C ALA A 259 65.68 -5.14 9.49
N THR A 260 65.01 -6.28 9.65
CA THR A 260 63.88 -6.65 8.79
C THR A 260 62.59 -6.10 9.36
N LYS A 261 61.59 -5.92 8.53
CA LYS A 261 60.23 -5.60 8.94
C LYS A 261 59.78 -6.52 10.09
N ASP A 262 59.04 -5.95 11.05
CA ASP A 262 58.52 -6.61 12.25
C ASP A 262 59.57 -7.07 13.29
N THR A 263 60.86 -6.70 13.13
CA THR A 263 61.86 -6.93 14.19
C THR A 263 61.85 -5.83 15.26
N GLU A 264 62.00 -6.24 16.51
CA GLU A 264 62.20 -5.31 17.63
C GLU A 264 63.62 -4.74 17.61
N LEU A 265 63.71 -3.43 17.80
CA LEU A 265 64.96 -2.70 17.89
C LEU A 265 65.70 -3.08 19.20
N THR A 266 66.81 -3.80 19.05
CA THR A 266 67.78 -4.00 20.13
C THR A 266 68.78 -2.85 20.18
N GLU A 267 69.47 -2.68 21.30
CA GLU A 267 70.51 -1.65 21.46
C GLU A 267 71.60 -1.74 20.37
N GLU A 268 71.95 -2.97 19.96
CA GLU A 268 72.91 -3.22 18.88
C GLU A 268 72.40 -2.71 17.53
N ILE A 269 71.13 -2.96 17.18
CA ILE A 269 70.52 -2.53 15.92
C ILE A 269 70.48 -1.00 15.86
N ILE A 270 70.12 -0.32 16.95
CA ILE A 270 70.07 1.15 17.02
C ILE A 270 71.46 1.76 16.81
N LEU A 271 72.50 1.16 17.41
CA LEU A 271 73.89 1.61 17.25
C LEU A 271 74.41 1.39 15.82
N ASN A 272 74.01 0.30 15.17
CA ASN A 272 74.37 0.00 13.78
C ASN A 272 73.70 0.97 12.80
N ILE A 273 72.41 1.26 12.99
CA ILE A 273 71.67 2.24 12.18
C ILE A 273 72.30 3.64 12.28
N LYS A 274 72.77 4.05 13.47
CA LYS A 274 73.49 5.33 13.65
C LYS A 274 74.83 5.43 12.91
N LYS A 275 75.48 4.29 12.64
CA LYS A 275 76.77 4.22 11.93
C LYS A 275 76.60 4.08 10.42
N SER A 276 75.45 3.57 9.98
CA SER A 276 75.07 3.38 8.58
C SER A 276 74.71 4.70 7.87
N ALA A 277 74.60 4.65 6.53
CA ALA A 277 74.17 5.79 5.72
C ALA A 277 72.63 5.93 5.59
N ILE A 278 71.85 5.26 6.44
CA ILE A 278 70.38 5.33 6.44
C ILE A 278 69.93 6.77 6.74
N THR A 279 69.02 7.32 5.93
CA THR A 279 68.55 8.71 6.06
C THR A 279 67.22 8.85 6.80
N LYS A 280 66.40 7.80 6.80
CA LYS A 280 65.08 7.75 7.42
C LYS A 280 64.89 6.42 8.15
N VAL A 281 64.40 6.47 9.38
CA VAL A 281 64.04 5.28 10.17
C VAL A 281 62.55 5.36 10.47
N GLN A 282 61.77 4.46 9.86
CA GLN A 282 60.33 4.39 10.04
C GLN A 282 60.02 3.36 11.12
N LEU A 283 59.51 3.83 12.25
CA LEU A 283 59.10 2.99 13.38
C LEU A 283 57.59 2.97 13.48
N LEU A 284 57.05 1.87 13.98
CA LEU A 284 55.65 1.89 14.39
C LEU A 284 55.47 2.85 15.58
N SER A 285 54.34 3.58 15.59
CA SER A 285 54.00 4.55 16.64
C SER A 285 53.97 3.92 18.05
N ILE A 286 54.22 4.73 19.09
CA ILE A 286 54.33 4.29 20.51
C ILE A 286 52.99 3.88 21.10
N ASP A 287 51.91 4.50 20.65
CA ASP A 287 50.60 4.18 21.18
C ASP A 287 50.28 2.75 20.77
N THR A 288 50.30 1.82 21.75
CA THR A 288 49.68 0.48 21.70
C THR A 288 48.17 0.64 21.56
N SER A 289 47.79 1.27 20.47
CA SER A 289 46.44 1.47 20.05
C SER A 289 46.01 0.18 19.38
N PHE A 290 44.80 -0.24 19.67
CA PHE A 290 44.21 -1.41 19.04
C PHE A 290 44.16 -1.28 17.50
N GLU A 291 44.21 -0.05 16.97
CA GLU A 291 44.33 0.25 15.54
C GLU A 291 45.55 -0.44 14.92
N GLN A 292 46.68 -0.38 15.64
CA GLN A 292 47.94 -1.01 15.26
C GLN A 292 47.81 -2.53 15.22
N ASP A 293 47.19 -3.14 16.24
CA ASP A 293 46.94 -4.58 16.28
C ASP A 293 46.02 -5.05 15.15
N LEU A 294 44.96 -4.31 14.83
CA LEU A 294 43.99 -4.70 13.80
C LEU A 294 44.64 -4.73 12.40
N VAL A 295 45.34 -3.66 12.03
CA VAL A 295 45.97 -3.55 10.70
C VAL A 295 47.14 -4.52 10.58
N ILE A 296 48.00 -4.63 11.61
CA ILE A 296 49.16 -5.54 11.59
C ILE A 296 48.71 -7.01 11.54
N ASN A 297 47.73 -7.42 12.36
CA ASN A 297 47.22 -8.80 12.33
C ASN A 297 46.55 -9.13 10.99
N THR A 298 45.92 -8.13 10.35
CA THR A 298 45.36 -8.29 9.01
C THR A 298 46.44 -8.45 7.95
N LEU A 299 47.50 -7.62 7.98
CA LEU A 299 48.66 -7.74 7.09
C LEU A 299 49.37 -9.08 7.24
N LYS A 300 49.55 -9.58 8.48
CA LYS A 300 50.15 -10.91 8.73
C LYS A 300 49.31 -12.06 8.18
N LYS A 301 47.99 -11.87 8.05
CA LYS A 301 47.08 -12.88 7.51
C LYS A 301 46.94 -12.80 5.98
N ASP A 302 47.27 -11.66 5.40
CA ASP A 302 47.24 -11.42 3.96
C ASP A 302 48.33 -12.24 3.26
N THR A 303 47.93 -13.03 2.26
CA THR A 303 48.86 -13.86 1.49
C THR A 303 49.40 -13.13 0.25
N SER A 304 48.89 -11.94 -0.06
CA SER A 304 49.28 -11.17 -1.24
C SER A 304 50.35 -10.14 -0.92
N THR A 305 51.35 -10.00 -1.81
CA THR A 305 52.45 -9.04 -1.65
C THR A 305 52.40 -7.90 -2.66
N ASN A 306 51.82 -8.15 -3.83
CA ASN A 306 51.68 -7.18 -4.91
C ASN A 306 50.24 -7.11 -5.43
N LYS A 307 49.97 -6.11 -6.28
CA LYS A 307 48.63 -5.87 -6.84
C LYS A 307 48.10 -7.05 -7.67
N GLU A 308 48.94 -7.70 -8.46
CA GLU A 308 48.53 -8.82 -9.32
C GLU A 308 48.11 -10.04 -8.49
N GLU A 309 48.90 -10.42 -7.49
CA GLU A 309 48.58 -11.49 -6.55
C GLU A 309 47.28 -11.21 -5.79
N ALA A 310 47.07 -9.96 -5.37
CA ALA A 310 45.85 -9.54 -4.70
C ALA A 310 44.62 -9.69 -5.62
N LEU A 311 44.73 -9.27 -6.89
CA LEU A 311 43.67 -9.43 -7.90
C LEU A 311 43.33 -10.91 -8.14
N TYR A 312 44.35 -11.78 -8.29
CA TYR A 312 44.14 -13.21 -8.45
C TYR A 312 43.54 -13.87 -7.20
N ALA A 313 44.00 -13.48 -6.00
CA ALA A 313 43.47 -13.98 -4.74
C ALA A 313 41.98 -13.63 -4.58
N ILE A 314 41.61 -12.38 -4.86
CA ILE A 314 40.21 -11.93 -4.83
C ILE A 314 39.39 -12.69 -5.89
N TYR A 315 39.89 -12.84 -7.11
CA TYR A 315 39.19 -13.56 -8.17
C TYR A 315 38.94 -15.03 -7.81
N ARG A 316 39.97 -15.73 -7.29
CA ARG A 316 39.88 -17.14 -6.86
C ARG A 316 38.94 -17.33 -5.68
N GLN A 317 38.86 -16.34 -4.80
CA GLN A 317 37.89 -16.36 -3.71
C GLN A 317 36.49 -16.14 -4.25
N LEU A 318 36.30 -15.17 -5.16
CA LEU A 318 35.01 -14.76 -5.74
C LEU A 318 34.44 -15.72 -6.80
N ARG A 319 35.27 -16.46 -7.51
CA ARG A 319 34.89 -17.46 -8.52
C ARG A 319 35.62 -18.77 -8.26
N SER A 320 34.99 -19.90 -8.53
CA SER A 320 35.56 -21.24 -8.26
C SER A 320 36.67 -21.66 -9.23
N GLY A 321 37.25 -20.72 -9.99
CA GLY A 321 38.30 -20.96 -10.97
C GLY A 321 39.32 -19.82 -10.99
N GLU A 322 40.41 -20.00 -11.72
CA GLU A 322 41.47 -19.00 -11.85
C GLU A 322 41.13 -17.96 -12.93
N ALA A 323 41.66 -16.74 -12.77
CA ALA A 323 41.50 -15.72 -13.80
C ALA A 323 42.44 -16.06 -14.98
N PRO A 324 41.98 -15.93 -16.23
CA PRO A 324 42.83 -16.15 -17.40
C PRO A 324 43.94 -15.10 -17.52
N ASP A 325 43.71 -13.88 -17.05
CA ASP A 325 44.59 -12.73 -17.16
C ASP A 325 44.28 -11.68 -16.08
N VAL A 326 45.22 -10.75 -15.84
CA VAL A 326 45.10 -9.69 -14.84
C VAL A 326 43.97 -8.72 -15.18
N ASP A 327 43.76 -8.40 -16.46
CA ASP A 327 42.71 -7.47 -16.90
C ASP A 327 41.31 -8.03 -16.62
N THR A 328 41.13 -9.34 -16.78
CA THR A 328 39.88 -10.03 -16.41
C THR A 328 39.64 -9.98 -14.90
N ALA A 329 40.69 -10.10 -14.09
CA ALA A 329 40.58 -9.99 -12.63
C ALA A 329 40.29 -8.55 -12.19
N MET A 330 40.98 -7.55 -12.77
CA MET A 330 40.73 -6.13 -12.53
C MET A 330 39.33 -5.73 -12.99
N GLY A 331 38.93 -6.15 -14.19
CA GLY A 331 37.59 -5.93 -14.74
C GLY A 331 36.48 -6.58 -13.92
N LEU A 332 36.76 -7.58 -13.07
CA LEU A 332 35.80 -8.10 -12.09
C LEU A 332 35.58 -7.11 -10.95
N ILE A 333 36.64 -6.55 -10.38
CA ILE A 333 36.55 -5.55 -9.30
C ILE A 333 35.87 -4.28 -9.80
N ASP A 334 36.24 -3.80 -10.99
CA ASP A 334 35.57 -2.65 -11.61
C ASP A 334 34.08 -2.88 -11.78
N LYS A 335 33.67 -4.08 -12.22
CA LYS A 335 32.26 -4.44 -12.34
C LYS A 335 31.54 -4.54 -10.99
N LEU A 336 32.26 -4.81 -9.90
CA LEU A 336 31.68 -4.97 -8.57
C LEU A 336 31.48 -3.64 -7.85
N PHE A 337 32.40 -2.69 -7.96
CA PHE A 337 32.36 -1.45 -7.15
C PHE A 337 32.25 -0.16 -7.97
N PHE A 338 32.87 -0.12 -9.16
CA PHE A 338 33.12 1.11 -9.90
C PHE A 338 32.28 1.27 -11.17
N ASN A 339 31.53 0.23 -11.57
CA ASN A 339 30.72 0.27 -12.78
C ASN A 339 29.27 0.71 -12.49
N GLU A 340 28.91 1.91 -12.97
CA GLU A 340 27.58 2.52 -12.78
C GLU A 340 26.40 1.64 -13.24
N LYS A 341 26.60 0.78 -14.25
CA LYS A 341 25.54 -0.12 -14.75
C LYS A 341 25.28 -1.28 -13.80
N ARG A 342 26.25 -1.67 -12.98
CA ARG A 342 26.18 -2.84 -12.08
C ARG A 342 26.04 -2.45 -10.61
N TYR A 343 26.70 -1.36 -10.21
CA TYR A 343 26.71 -0.85 -8.86
C TYR A 343 26.19 0.58 -8.81
N ASP A 344 25.28 0.84 -7.89
CA ASP A 344 24.62 2.13 -7.71
C ASP A 344 24.20 2.26 -6.24
N LEU A 345 24.72 3.28 -5.56
CA LEU A 345 24.32 3.67 -4.20
C LEU A 345 22.98 4.44 -4.21
N GLY A 346 22.59 4.98 -5.37
CA GLY A 346 21.51 5.95 -5.50
C GLY A 346 21.84 7.29 -4.85
N ASP A 347 21.00 8.30 -5.08
CA ASP A 347 21.17 9.64 -4.50
C ASP A 347 21.15 9.58 -2.96
N VAL A 348 20.24 8.77 -2.41
CA VAL A 348 20.12 8.56 -0.95
C VAL A 348 21.38 7.91 -0.36
N GLY A 349 21.91 6.88 -1.02
CA GLY A 349 23.07 6.16 -0.50
C GLY A 349 24.33 7.01 -0.51
N ARG A 350 24.53 7.83 -1.55
CA ARG A 350 25.64 8.78 -1.62
C ARG A 350 25.52 9.87 -0.55
N PHE A 351 24.34 10.50 -0.43
CA PHE A 351 24.07 11.49 0.61
C PHE A 351 24.36 10.92 2.02
N ARG A 352 23.86 9.72 2.32
CA ARG A 352 24.08 9.05 3.61
C ARG A 352 25.53 8.66 3.86
N MET A 353 26.26 8.25 2.82
CA MET A 353 27.68 7.93 2.92
C MET A 353 28.48 9.20 3.29
N ASN A 354 28.19 10.31 2.61
CA ASN A 354 28.83 11.59 2.82
C ASN A 354 28.55 12.15 4.21
N ASP A 355 27.28 12.15 4.63
CA ASP A 355 26.84 12.62 5.94
C ASP A 355 27.45 11.79 7.08
N ARG A 356 27.41 10.45 6.97
CA ARG A 356 27.91 9.58 8.05
C ARG A 356 29.43 9.59 8.20
N LEU A 357 30.16 9.70 7.09
CA LEU A 357 31.62 9.65 7.06
C LEU A 357 32.27 11.05 7.04
N ASN A 358 31.48 12.13 6.98
CA ASN A 358 31.92 13.51 6.76
C ASN A 358 32.79 13.67 5.50
N LEU A 359 32.32 13.12 4.37
CA LEU A 359 32.99 13.21 3.07
C LEU A 359 32.35 14.30 2.18
N ASN A 360 33.18 14.98 1.38
CA ASN A 360 32.74 16.01 0.43
C ASN A 360 32.74 15.48 -1.03
N VAL A 361 32.30 14.23 -1.23
CA VAL A 361 32.19 13.64 -2.58
C VAL A 361 30.92 14.20 -3.26
N PRO A 362 30.97 14.65 -4.52
CA PRO A 362 29.78 15.14 -5.22
C PRO A 362 28.64 14.11 -5.28
N ASP A 363 27.40 14.57 -5.10
CA ASP A 363 26.21 13.69 -5.07
C ASP A 363 25.94 12.95 -6.39
N ASN A 364 26.54 13.41 -7.50
CA ASN A 364 26.41 12.76 -8.80
C ASN A 364 27.22 11.44 -8.90
N VAL A 365 28.20 11.20 -8.02
CA VAL A 365 29.03 9.99 -8.04
C VAL A 365 28.31 8.89 -7.28
N LYS A 366 27.62 8.00 -7.98
CA LYS A 366 26.78 6.96 -7.34
C LYS A 366 27.47 5.60 -7.13
N VAL A 367 28.67 5.42 -7.65
CA VAL A 367 29.52 4.23 -7.41
C VAL A 367 30.36 4.41 -6.17
N LEU A 368 30.92 3.34 -5.59
CA LEU A 368 31.86 3.47 -4.48
C LEU A 368 33.15 4.13 -4.95
N THR A 369 33.76 4.97 -4.11
CA THR A 369 35.09 5.52 -4.34
C THR A 369 36.12 4.83 -3.44
N ILE A 370 37.40 4.97 -3.78
CA ILE A 370 38.49 4.47 -2.95
C ILE A 370 38.50 5.22 -1.60
N GLU A 371 38.20 6.53 -1.62
CA GLU A 371 38.06 7.36 -0.41
C GLU A 371 36.97 6.83 0.52
N ASP A 372 35.83 6.40 -0.02
CA ASP A 372 34.74 5.80 0.78
C ASP A 372 35.25 4.57 1.54
N ILE A 373 35.94 3.65 0.85
CA ILE A 373 36.44 2.40 1.44
C ILE A 373 37.43 2.68 2.58
N ILE A 374 38.36 3.62 2.37
CA ILE A 374 39.34 4.01 3.38
C ILE A 374 38.65 4.64 4.59
N ALA A 375 37.71 5.57 4.36
CA ALA A 375 36.98 6.24 5.42
C ALA A 375 36.14 5.27 6.26
N ILE A 376 35.59 4.23 5.64
CA ILE A 376 34.86 3.16 6.35
C ILE A 376 35.79 2.38 7.26
N VAL A 377 36.97 1.96 6.76
CA VAL A 377 37.94 1.22 7.59
C VAL A 377 38.41 2.09 8.76
N LYS A 378 38.73 3.38 8.52
CA LYS A 378 39.08 4.34 9.58
C LYS A 378 37.96 4.49 10.62
N ASN A 379 36.70 4.49 10.20
CA ASN A 379 35.57 4.59 11.14
C ASN A 379 35.37 3.33 11.99
N ILE A 380 35.59 2.12 11.45
CA ILE A 380 35.56 0.88 12.26
C ILE A 380 36.59 0.95 13.39
N VAL A 381 37.78 1.44 13.06
CA VAL A 381 38.87 1.63 14.01
C VAL A 381 38.46 2.63 15.11
N LYS A 382 37.92 3.80 14.74
CA LYS A 382 37.41 4.80 15.69
C LYS A 382 36.27 4.29 16.56
N LEU A 383 35.37 3.50 15.99
CA LEU A 383 34.21 2.94 16.69
C LEU A 383 34.65 1.98 17.79
N LYS A 384 35.70 1.20 17.55
CA LYS A 384 36.25 0.32 18.58
C LYS A 384 36.99 1.04 19.70
N ASN A 385 37.60 2.18 19.40
CA ASN A 385 38.19 3.05 20.43
C ASN A 385 37.13 3.78 21.27
N GLY A 386 35.84 3.65 20.93
CA GLY A 386 34.73 4.29 21.64
C GLY A 386 34.52 5.75 21.23
N ASN A 387 35.21 6.24 20.20
CA ASN A 387 35.10 7.62 19.74
C ASN A 387 33.85 7.87 18.89
N VAL A 388 33.21 6.80 18.38
CA VAL A 388 32.03 6.86 17.52
C VAL A 388 30.98 5.89 18.04
N THR A 389 29.72 6.34 18.06
CA THR A 389 28.58 5.50 18.45
C THR A 389 28.20 4.52 17.34
N VAL A 390 27.66 3.37 17.74
CA VAL A 390 27.09 2.37 16.84
C VAL A 390 25.80 2.93 16.22
N ASP A 391 25.51 2.58 14.97
CA ASP A 391 24.27 3.00 14.33
C ASP A 391 23.12 2.08 14.78
N ASP A 392 22.01 2.69 15.20
CA ASP A 392 20.80 1.95 15.49
C ASP A 392 20.05 1.64 14.18
N ILE A 393 20.06 0.37 13.78
CA ILE A 393 19.45 -0.13 12.54
C ILE A 393 17.92 0.13 12.50
N ASP A 394 17.30 0.28 13.67
CA ASP A 394 15.85 0.45 13.80
C ASP A 394 15.43 1.92 13.81
N HIS A 395 16.39 2.85 13.93
CA HIS A 395 16.17 4.27 13.76
C HIS A 395 15.53 4.57 12.39
N LEU A 396 14.48 5.41 12.36
CA LEU A 396 13.81 5.80 11.11
C LEU A 396 14.69 6.64 10.16
N GLY A 397 15.83 7.15 10.60
CA GLY A 397 16.83 7.72 9.68
C GLY A 397 17.64 6.67 8.93
N ASN A 398 17.69 5.44 9.44
CA ASN A 398 18.34 4.30 8.79
C ASN A 398 17.34 3.44 7.99
N ARG A 399 16.06 3.84 7.98
CA ARG A 399 14.97 3.17 7.30
C ARG A 399 14.23 4.14 6.40
N ARG A 400 13.95 3.70 5.18
CA ARG A 400 13.33 4.50 4.13
C ARG A 400 12.03 3.86 3.68
N VAL A 401 11.06 4.70 3.34
CA VAL A 401 9.79 4.28 2.75
C VAL A 401 9.91 4.30 1.23
N ARG A 402 9.65 3.16 0.59
CA ARG A 402 9.40 3.05 -0.84
C ARG A 402 7.93 3.26 -1.10
N THR A 403 7.62 4.39 -1.71
CA THR A 403 6.28 4.75 -2.15
C THR A 403 5.88 3.92 -3.37
N VAL A 404 4.59 3.99 -3.75
CA VAL A 404 4.04 3.22 -4.85
C VAL A 404 4.70 3.57 -6.20
N GLY A 405 4.92 4.86 -6.45
CA GLY A 405 5.58 5.33 -7.66
C GLY A 405 6.99 4.77 -7.81
N GLU A 406 7.77 4.74 -6.73
CA GLU A 406 9.13 4.19 -6.77
C GLU A 406 9.13 2.66 -6.96
N GLN A 407 8.20 1.95 -6.29
CA GLN A 407 8.05 0.51 -6.50
C GLN A 407 7.72 0.18 -7.96
N LEU A 408 6.79 0.93 -8.56
CA LEU A 408 6.46 0.80 -9.98
C LEU A 408 7.64 1.16 -10.88
N GLN A 409 8.35 2.25 -10.58
CA GLN A 409 9.57 2.66 -11.28
C GLN A 409 10.59 1.52 -11.32
N GLN A 410 10.82 0.85 -10.19
CA GLN A 410 11.74 -0.29 -10.13
C GLN A 410 11.27 -1.45 -11.03
N GLN A 411 9.98 -1.79 -11.02
CA GLN A 411 9.45 -2.87 -11.87
C GLN A 411 9.51 -2.53 -13.36
N TYR A 412 9.19 -1.29 -13.73
CA TYR A 412 9.32 -0.82 -15.10
C TYR A 412 10.79 -0.81 -15.55
N ASN A 413 11.73 -0.47 -14.67
CA ASN A 413 13.16 -0.54 -14.97
C ASN A 413 13.61 -1.99 -15.25
N VAL A 414 13.13 -2.97 -14.46
CA VAL A 414 13.40 -4.39 -14.72
C VAL A 414 12.78 -4.84 -16.05
N GLY A 415 11.57 -4.39 -16.37
CA GLY A 415 10.91 -4.66 -17.64
C GLY A 415 11.66 -4.08 -18.85
N LEU A 416 12.03 -2.80 -18.78
CA LEU A 416 12.78 -2.10 -19.82
C LEU A 416 14.21 -2.63 -19.97
N ALA A 417 14.89 -3.02 -18.89
CA ALA A 417 16.21 -3.64 -18.95
C ALA A 417 16.20 -5.02 -19.63
N ARG A 418 15.11 -5.78 -19.50
CA ARG A 418 14.91 -7.03 -20.27
C ARG A 418 14.64 -6.72 -21.74
N MET A 419 13.79 -5.72 -21.99
CA MET A 419 13.46 -5.29 -23.35
C MET A 419 14.69 -4.75 -24.09
N SER A 420 15.54 -3.96 -23.44
CA SER A 420 16.75 -3.39 -24.03
C SER A 420 17.74 -4.46 -24.45
N ARG A 421 17.86 -5.56 -23.68
CA ARG A 421 18.63 -6.73 -24.09
C ARG A 421 18.06 -7.39 -25.35
N THR A 422 16.74 -7.60 -25.40
CA THR A 422 16.07 -8.17 -26.59
C THR A 422 16.19 -7.26 -27.81
N ILE A 423 16.11 -5.95 -27.64
CA ILE A 423 16.32 -4.96 -28.71
C ILE A 423 17.75 -5.07 -29.23
N LYS A 424 18.75 -5.10 -28.34
CA LYS A 424 20.17 -5.23 -28.71
C LYS A 424 20.43 -6.53 -29.48
N GLU A 425 19.86 -7.65 -29.04
CA GLU A 425 19.95 -8.93 -29.76
C GLU A 425 19.29 -8.86 -31.14
N ARG A 426 18.10 -8.23 -31.25
CA ARG A 426 17.39 -8.08 -32.54
C ARG A 426 18.10 -7.16 -33.53
N MET A 427 18.77 -6.10 -33.04
CA MET A 427 19.61 -5.24 -33.88
C MET A 427 20.79 -6.01 -34.48
N ASN A 428 21.37 -6.97 -33.76
CA ASN A 428 22.47 -7.80 -34.26
C ASN A 428 22.01 -8.88 -35.26
N MET A 429 20.77 -9.37 -35.17
CA MET A 429 20.31 -10.57 -35.90
C MET A 429 19.70 -10.30 -37.28
N ARG A 430 19.45 -9.04 -37.67
CA ARG A 430 18.70 -8.74 -38.91
C ARG A 430 19.55 -7.98 -39.94
N ASP A 431 19.80 -8.63 -41.08
CA ASP A 431 20.40 -8.05 -42.31
C ASP A 431 19.37 -7.29 -43.19
N ASN A 432 18.33 -6.68 -42.60
CA ASN A 432 17.37 -5.89 -43.37
C ASN A 432 17.77 -4.41 -43.33
N GLU A 433 18.01 -3.81 -44.50
CA GLU A 433 18.39 -2.39 -44.64
C GLU A 433 17.32 -1.39 -44.15
N ASN A 434 16.07 -1.82 -43.92
CA ASN A 434 14.95 -0.97 -43.49
C ASN A 434 14.32 -1.46 -42.16
N MET A 435 15.06 -1.37 -41.06
CA MET A 435 14.51 -1.67 -39.73
C MET A 435 13.68 -0.49 -39.18
N GLN A 436 12.49 -0.77 -38.66
CA GLN A 436 11.67 0.24 -37.97
C GLN A 436 11.70 0.03 -36.45
N PRO A 437 11.57 1.10 -35.64
CA PRO A 437 11.51 1.00 -34.17
C PRO A 437 10.46 0.00 -33.65
N GLN A 438 9.29 -0.08 -34.28
CA GLN A 438 8.22 -0.99 -33.87
C GLN A 438 8.59 -2.48 -33.95
N ASP A 439 9.47 -2.87 -34.88
CA ASP A 439 9.87 -4.27 -35.07
C ASP A 439 10.84 -4.76 -33.98
N LEU A 440 11.58 -3.83 -33.37
CA LEU A 440 12.56 -4.10 -32.33
C LEU A 440 11.91 -4.32 -30.97
N VAL A 441 10.79 -3.66 -30.72
CA VAL A 441 10.15 -3.58 -29.41
C VAL A 441 9.15 -4.72 -29.20
N ASN A 442 9.08 -5.26 -27.98
CA ASN A 442 8.10 -6.26 -27.60
C ASN A 442 7.44 -5.91 -26.26
N ALA A 443 6.21 -5.41 -26.32
CA ALA A 443 5.40 -5.02 -25.16
C ALA A 443 5.14 -6.15 -24.15
N ARG A 444 5.23 -7.43 -24.55
CA ARG A 444 4.99 -8.57 -23.65
C ARG A 444 6.04 -8.63 -22.52
N THR A 445 7.26 -8.17 -22.79
CA THR A 445 8.36 -8.21 -21.80
C THR A 445 8.03 -7.36 -20.57
N ILE A 446 7.59 -6.12 -20.79
CA ILE A 446 7.15 -5.19 -19.74
C ILE A 446 5.86 -5.70 -19.08
N SER A 447 4.84 -6.03 -19.88
CA SER A 447 3.52 -6.46 -19.36
C SER A 447 3.62 -7.68 -18.44
N SER A 448 4.54 -8.61 -18.72
CA SER A 448 4.75 -9.80 -17.89
C SER A 448 5.27 -9.49 -16.47
N VAL A 449 6.16 -8.50 -16.35
CA VAL A 449 6.75 -8.08 -15.07
C VAL A 449 5.70 -7.32 -14.25
N ILE A 450 4.95 -6.44 -14.90
CA ILE A 450 3.89 -5.65 -14.24
C ILE A 450 2.75 -6.54 -13.77
N ASN A 451 2.28 -7.49 -14.60
CA ASN A 451 1.25 -8.44 -14.21
C ASN A 451 1.71 -9.33 -13.04
N ALA A 452 2.98 -9.74 -13.02
CA ALA A 452 3.54 -10.48 -11.89
C ALA A 452 3.57 -9.62 -10.61
N PHE A 453 3.98 -8.36 -10.71
CA PHE A 453 3.99 -7.44 -9.56
C PHE A 453 2.59 -7.22 -8.98
N PHE A 454 1.60 -6.88 -9.82
CA PHE A 454 0.25 -6.66 -9.32
C PHE A 454 -0.43 -7.95 -8.87
N GLY A 455 -0.13 -9.09 -9.49
CA GLY A 455 -0.77 -10.37 -9.23
C GLY A 455 -0.25 -11.11 -8.00
N THR A 456 1.07 -11.33 -7.91
CA THR A 456 1.69 -12.24 -6.92
C THR A 456 2.53 -11.56 -5.85
N ASN A 457 2.86 -10.27 -5.99
CA ASN A 457 3.66 -9.58 -4.98
C ASN A 457 2.86 -9.38 -3.68
N GLN A 458 3.50 -9.64 -2.53
CA GLN A 458 2.93 -9.46 -1.19
C GLN A 458 2.52 -8.00 -0.89
N LEU A 459 3.13 -7.03 -1.57
CA LEU A 459 2.82 -5.60 -1.39
C LEU A 459 1.57 -5.16 -2.17
N SER A 460 1.18 -5.89 -3.22
CA SER A 460 -0.07 -5.68 -3.96
C SER A 460 -1.17 -6.53 -3.34
N GLN A 461 -1.98 -5.92 -2.48
CA GLN A 461 -2.98 -6.62 -1.68
C GLN A 461 -4.39 -6.28 -2.18
N PHE A 462 -5.33 -7.20 -1.98
CA PHE A 462 -6.75 -6.89 -2.14
C PHE A 462 -7.13 -5.78 -1.17
N MET A 463 -7.86 -4.78 -1.66
CA MET A 463 -8.30 -3.66 -0.86
C MET A 463 -9.21 -4.15 0.28
N ASP A 464 -9.03 -3.59 1.48
CA ASP A 464 -9.93 -3.82 2.61
C ASP A 464 -10.99 -2.72 2.58
N GLN A 465 -12.15 -3.07 2.04
CA GLN A 465 -13.31 -2.22 1.78
C GLN A 465 -14.48 -2.58 2.70
N THR A 466 -14.16 -3.02 3.92
CA THR A 466 -15.20 -3.25 4.93
C THR A 466 -15.98 -1.95 5.21
N ASN A 467 -15.26 -0.83 5.40
CA ASN A 467 -15.81 0.51 5.60
C ASN A 467 -14.79 1.59 5.17
N PRO A 468 -15.19 2.88 5.08
CA PRO A 468 -14.29 3.95 4.61
C PRO A 468 -13.02 4.16 5.45
N LEU A 469 -13.05 3.87 6.76
CA LEU A 469 -11.87 3.95 7.63
C LEU A 469 -10.88 2.82 7.33
N SER A 470 -11.39 1.59 7.14
CA SER A 470 -10.57 0.45 6.73
C SER A 470 -9.84 0.76 5.43
N GLU A 471 -10.55 1.37 4.47
CA GLU A 471 -9.97 1.75 3.20
C GLU A 471 -8.83 2.77 3.35
N LEU A 472 -9.08 3.83 4.10
CA LEU A 472 -8.13 4.91 4.29
C LEU A 472 -6.87 4.42 5.01
N THR A 473 -7.04 3.64 6.08
CA THR A 473 -5.92 3.10 6.88
C THR A 473 -5.09 2.10 6.09
N HIS A 474 -5.70 1.28 5.24
CA HIS A 474 -4.97 0.33 4.40
C HIS A 474 -4.10 1.05 3.35
N LYS A 475 -4.58 2.16 2.76
CA LYS A 475 -3.78 2.99 1.82
C LYS A 475 -2.60 3.70 2.48
N ARG A 476 -2.70 3.98 3.79
CA ARG A 476 -1.65 4.61 4.62
C ARG A 476 -0.77 3.61 5.37
N ARG A 477 -0.94 2.32 5.11
CA ARG A 477 -0.19 1.26 5.78
C ARG A 477 1.25 1.24 5.26
N ILE A 478 2.17 0.97 6.19
CA ILE A 478 3.57 0.70 5.93
C ILE A 478 3.89 -0.74 6.33
N SER A 479 4.60 -1.44 5.46
CA SER A 479 5.02 -2.83 5.66
C SER A 479 6.54 -2.95 5.64
N ALA A 480 7.13 -3.52 6.68
CA ALA A 480 8.54 -3.93 6.69
C ALA A 480 8.77 -5.24 5.91
N LEU A 481 7.68 -5.94 5.53
CA LEU A 481 7.71 -7.16 4.73
C LEU A 481 7.85 -6.85 3.24
N GLY A 482 8.26 -7.86 2.45
CA GLY A 482 8.35 -7.79 0.99
C GLY A 482 9.78 -7.89 0.46
N PRO A 483 9.98 -7.79 -0.87
CA PRO A 483 11.29 -7.94 -1.49
C PRO A 483 12.27 -6.86 -1.01
N GLY A 484 13.44 -7.25 -0.50
CA GLY A 484 14.43 -6.34 0.09
C GLY A 484 14.11 -5.88 1.53
N GLY A 485 12.95 -6.27 2.06
CA GLY A 485 12.56 -6.08 3.46
C GLY A 485 12.87 -7.30 4.33
N LEU A 486 12.16 -7.41 5.45
CA LEU A 486 12.28 -8.51 6.40
C LEU A 486 11.27 -9.63 6.11
N THR A 487 11.57 -10.85 6.55
CA THR A 487 10.59 -11.94 6.61
C THR A 487 10.12 -12.13 8.04
N ARG A 488 8.91 -12.67 8.23
CA ARG A 488 8.30 -12.87 9.56
C ARG A 488 9.19 -13.67 10.52
N GLU A 489 9.84 -14.70 10.00
CA GLU A 489 10.72 -15.62 10.75
C GLU A 489 12.08 -15.00 11.09
N ARG A 490 12.59 -14.09 10.25
CA ARG A 490 13.88 -13.43 10.47
C ARG A 490 13.78 -12.17 11.31
N ALA A 491 12.58 -11.61 11.45
CA ALA A 491 12.36 -10.41 12.23
C ALA A 491 12.38 -10.73 13.73
N GLY A 492 13.46 -10.30 14.39
CA GLY A 492 13.63 -10.39 15.83
C GLY A 492 12.71 -9.45 16.60
N PHE A 493 12.89 -9.42 17.92
CA PHE A 493 12.12 -8.58 18.83
C PHE A 493 12.38 -7.07 18.61
N GLU A 494 13.65 -6.68 18.44
CA GLU A 494 14.10 -5.28 18.29
C GLU A 494 13.30 -4.52 17.21
N VAL A 495 13.17 -5.13 16.02
CA VAL A 495 12.45 -4.53 14.89
C VAL A 495 10.95 -4.39 15.12
N ARG A 496 10.36 -5.19 16.01
CA ARG A 496 8.93 -5.17 16.31
C ARG A 496 8.59 -4.17 17.41
N ASP A 497 9.57 -3.75 18.18
CA ASP A 497 9.38 -2.85 19.31
C ASP A 497 9.14 -1.41 18.83
N VAL A 498 8.60 -0.58 19.72
CA VAL A 498 8.36 0.83 19.44
C VAL A 498 9.62 1.63 19.74
N HIS A 499 10.21 2.21 18.69
CA HIS A 499 11.38 3.06 18.80
C HIS A 499 10.99 4.55 18.98
N HIS A 500 11.78 5.34 19.70
CA HIS A 500 11.46 6.75 19.99
C HIS A 500 11.33 7.61 18.72
N SER A 501 12.12 7.34 17.68
CA SER A 501 12.01 8.02 16.38
C SER A 501 10.69 7.77 15.63
N HIS A 502 9.87 6.80 16.06
CA HIS A 502 8.49 6.63 15.55
C HIS A 502 7.58 7.81 15.90
N TYR A 503 7.93 8.61 16.92
CA TYR A 503 7.15 9.75 17.37
C TYR A 503 6.78 10.70 16.21
N GLY A 504 5.49 10.98 16.05
CA GLY A 504 4.98 11.84 14.98
C GLY A 504 5.05 11.24 13.56
N ARG A 505 5.61 10.03 13.36
CA ARG A 505 5.86 9.41 12.04
C ARG A 505 5.08 8.12 11.83
N LEU A 506 5.25 7.16 12.74
CA LEU A 506 4.56 5.88 12.75
C LEU A 506 3.71 5.76 14.01
N CYS A 507 2.46 5.32 13.86
CA CYS A 507 1.58 5.17 15.01
C CYS A 507 2.04 3.98 15.86
N PRO A 508 2.25 4.17 17.19
CA PRO A 508 2.65 3.08 18.07
C PRO A 508 1.48 2.17 18.47
N ILE A 509 0.23 2.60 18.27
CA ILE A 509 -0.98 1.89 18.69
C ILE A 509 -1.55 1.04 17.55
N GLU A 510 -1.59 1.56 16.33
CA GLU A 510 -2.24 0.87 15.20
C GLU A 510 -1.28 -0.12 14.50
N THR A 511 -1.31 -1.37 14.96
CA THR A 511 -0.61 -2.51 14.35
C THR A 511 -1.50 -3.77 14.44
N PRO A 512 -1.45 -4.71 13.49
CA PRO A 512 -2.20 -5.96 13.59
C PRO A 512 -1.66 -6.84 14.74
N GLU A 513 -2.58 -7.48 15.45
CA GLU A 513 -2.24 -8.51 16.44
C GLU A 513 -1.66 -9.76 15.77
N GLY A 514 -0.88 -10.54 16.52
CA GLY A 514 -0.33 -11.83 16.08
C GLY A 514 1.02 -11.72 15.38
N PRO A 515 1.34 -12.60 14.40
CA PRO A 515 2.69 -12.72 13.85
C PRO A 515 3.25 -11.47 13.15
N ASN A 516 2.38 -10.53 12.77
CA ASN A 516 2.74 -9.31 12.06
C ASN A 516 2.90 -8.07 12.96
N ILE A 517 2.76 -8.21 14.28
CA ILE A 517 2.91 -7.11 15.23
C ILE A 517 4.27 -6.40 15.03
N GLY A 518 4.23 -5.07 14.94
CA GLY A 518 5.40 -4.21 14.71
C GLY A 518 5.98 -4.22 13.29
N LEU A 519 5.64 -5.22 12.47
CA LEU A 519 6.10 -5.32 11.07
C LEU A 519 5.20 -4.58 10.10
N ILE A 520 3.96 -4.35 10.52
CA ILE A 520 2.97 -3.56 9.79
C ILE A 520 2.53 -2.44 10.72
N SER A 521 2.71 -1.21 10.27
CA SER A 521 2.38 -0.01 11.03
C SER A 521 1.59 0.96 10.17
N SER A 522 0.93 1.93 10.80
CA SER A 522 0.15 2.97 10.14
C SER A 522 0.88 4.31 10.23
N LEU A 523 0.83 5.11 9.18
CA LEU A 523 1.33 6.49 9.22
C LEU A 523 0.50 7.34 10.18
N THR A 524 1.16 8.22 10.94
CA THR A 524 0.46 9.23 11.75
C THR A 524 -0.23 10.25 10.86
N ILE A 525 -1.08 11.11 11.45
CA ILE A 525 -1.89 12.09 10.70
C ILE A 525 -1.04 13.07 9.88
N PHE A 526 0.04 13.60 10.46
CA PHE A 526 0.85 14.67 9.85
C PHE A 526 2.16 14.19 9.22
N ALA A 527 2.47 12.89 9.32
CA ALA A 527 3.65 12.33 8.68
C ALA A 527 3.63 12.54 7.18
N ARG A 528 4.79 12.91 6.64
CA ARG A 528 5.05 13.00 5.20
C ARG A 528 6.30 12.22 4.83
N VAL A 529 6.42 11.87 3.56
CA VAL A 529 7.61 11.25 2.99
C VAL A 529 8.36 12.32 2.19
N ASN A 530 9.64 12.53 2.48
CA ASN A 530 10.45 13.50 1.73
C ASN A 530 10.96 12.93 0.39
N SER A 531 11.65 13.75 -0.40
CA SER A 531 12.21 13.34 -1.70
C SER A 531 13.18 12.16 -1.59
N TYR A 532 13.88 12.04 -0.47
CA TYR A 532 14.78 10.93 -0.18
C TYR A 532 14.07 9.73 0.43
N GLY A 533 12.75 9.73 0.57
CA GLY A 533 11.96 8.63 1.12
C GLY A 533 11.99 8.48 2.66
N PHE A 534 12.59 9.41 3.39
CA PHE A 534 12.56 9.41 4.86
C PHE A 534 11.26 10.02 5.38
N LEU A 535 10.84 9.58 6.56
CA LEU A 535 9.65 10.08 7.22
C LEU A 535 9.96 11.36 8.00
N GLU A 536 9.14 12.39 7.76
CA GLU A 536 9.23 13.67 8.44
C GLU A 536 7.92 14.00 9.13
N THR A 537 8.02 14.79 10.20
CA THR A 537 6.88 15.29 10.96
C THR A 537 7.05 16.80 11.21
N PRO A 538 5.96 17.58 11.24
CA PRO A 538 6.04 19.03 11.41
C PRO A 538 6.25 19.44 12.87
N TYR A 539 7.05 20.49 13.07
CA TYR A 539 7.29 21.13 14.37
C TYR A 539 7.20 22.65 14.27
N ARG A 540 6.77 23.30 15.34
CA ARG A 540 6.77 24.76 15.50
C ARG A 540 8.14 25.22 15.99
N LYS A 541 8.73 26.20 15.31
CA LYS A 541 10.02 26.76 15.71
C LYS A 541 9.89 27.61 16.98
N VAL A 542 10.80 27.44 17.93
CA VAL A 542 10.91 28.25 19.15
C VAL A 542 12.15 29.14 19.01
N LYS A 543 11.99 30.45 19.24
CA LYS A 543 13.09 31.43 19.27
C LYS A 543 13.06 32.19 20.58
N ASP A 544 14.17 32.18 21.32
CA ASP A 544 14.33 32.90 22.59
C ASP A 544 13.19 32.63 23.60
N GLY A 545 12.73 31.37 23.70
CA GLY A 545 11.63 30.97 24.58
C GLY A 545 10.22 31.35 24.08
N ARG A 546 10.10 31.83 22.83
CA ARG A 546 8.82 32.14 22.18
C ARG A 546 8.54 31.18 21.02
N VAL A 547 7.40 30.49 21.10
CA VAL A 547 6.88 29.61 20.06
C VAL A 547 6.33 30.45 18.90
N THR A 548 6.85 30.21 17.70
CA THR A 548 6.43 30.90 16.48
C THR A 548 5.36 30.11 15.72
N ASN A 549 4.82 30.72 14.65
CA ASN A 549 3.89 30.05 13.74
C ASN A 549 4.58 29.44 12.51
N SER A 550 5.91 29.59 12.38
CA SER A 550 6.65 28.91 11.31
C SER A 550 6.80 27.43 11.64
N ILE A 551 6.47 26.58 10.67
CA ILE A 551 6.54 25.13 10.78
C ILE A 551 7.69 24.62 9.94
N ASP A 552 8.62 23.92 10.59
CA ASP A 552 9.71 23.19 9.95
C ASP A 552 9.40 21.70 10.09
N PHE A 553 9.59 20.94 9.02
CA PHE A 553 9.44 19.48 9.06
C PHE A 553 10.81 18.87 9.21
N LEU A 554 10.97 18.00 10.20
CA LEU A 554 12.25 17.41 10.55
C LEU A 554 12.24 15.91 10.25
N SER A 555 13.34 15.41 9.69
CA SER A 555 13.61 13.97 9.61
C SER A 555 13.94 13.41 11.00
N ALA A 556 13.94 12.09 11.14
CA ALA A 556 14.28 11.46 12.41
C ALA A 556 15.70 11.82 12.87
N ASP A 557 16.67 11.84 11.95
CA ASP A 557 18.07 12.18 12.28
C ASP A 557 18.22 13.65 12.70
N GLN A 558 17.52 14.57 12.04
CA GLN A 558 17.54 15.99 12.40
C GLN A 558 16.88 16.25 13.76
N GLU A 559 15.84 15.49 14.09
CA GLU A 559 15.12 15.63 15.36
C GLU A 559 16.00 15.35 16.58
N ASP A 560 16.93 14.40 16.46
CA ASP A 560 17.83 13.97 17.53
C ASP A 560 18.87 15.02 17.94
N GLU A 561 19.04 16.09 17.14
CA GLU A 561 19.91 17.23 17.43
C GLU A 561 19.22 18.31 18.27
N PHE A 562 17.88 18.28 18.36
CA PHE A 562 17.10 19.36 18.95
C PHE A 562 16.30 18.92 20.18
N ILE A 563 16.18 19.85 21.14
CA ILE A 563 15.28 19.69 22.30
C ILE A 563 13.88 20.19 21.92
N ILE A 564 12.88 19.31 22.03
CA ILE A 564 11.50 19.56 21.58
C ILE A 564 10.51 19.55 22.75
N ALA A 565 9.67 20.57 22.83
CA ALA A 565 8.60 20.68 23.83
C ALA A 565 7.31 19.97 23.39
N GLN A 566 6.58 19.45 24.37
CA GLN A 566 5.29 18.77 24.16
C GLN A 566 4.18 19.74 23.70
N ALA A 567 3.21 19.23 22.94
CA ALA A 567 2.08 20.02 22.42
C ALA A 567 1.19 20.63 23.52
N ASN A 568 1.12 19.98 24.68
CA ASN A 568 0.29 20.37 25.83
C ASN A 568 0.99 21.37 26.78
N ALA A 569 2.20 21.82 26.46
CA ALA A 569 2.88 22.83 27.26
C ALA A 569 2.08 24.14 27.23
N PRO A 570 1.71 24.72 28.39
CA PRO A 570 0.86 25.89 28.45
C PRO A 570 1.60 27.13 27.92
N ILE A 571 1.00 27.80 26.93
CA ILE A 571 1.53 29.00 26.28
C ILE A 571 0.55 30.17 26.41
N ASP A 572 1.07 31.39 26.39
CA ASP A 572 0.26 32.61 26.28
C ASP A 572 -0.14 32.92 24.83
N ASP A 573 -1.03 33.90 24.63
CA ASP A 573 -1.46 34.35 23.29
C ASP A 573 -0.31 34.93 22.44
N GLN A 574 0.81 35.30 23.06
CA GLN A 574 2.01 35.77 22.37
C GLN A 574 2.97 34.62 22.02
N GLY A 575 2.71 33.39 22.47
CA GLY A 575 3.53 32.20 22.25
C GLY A 575 4.64 31.98 23.27
N ARG A 576 4.66 32.64 24.43
CA ARG A 576 5.63 32.39 25.51
C ARG A 576 5.14 31.26 26.40
N PHE A 577 6.06 30.44 26.89
CA PHE A 577 5.75 29.41 27.87
C PHE A 577 5.36 30.03 29.21
N LEU A 578 4.25 29.57 29.78
CA LEU A 578 3.78 30.03 31.09
C LEU A 578 4.60 29.45 32.26
N ASN A 579 5.20 28.28 32.06
CA ASN A 579 6.01 27.62 33.07
C ASN A 579 7.50 27.99 32.91
N GLU A 580 8.20 28.25 34.02
CA GLU A 580 9.65 28.50 34.03
C GLU A 580 10.48 27.26 33.60
N ARG A 581 9.91 26.08 33.77
CA ARG A 581 10.49 24.79 33.40
C ARG A 581 9.48 23.98 32.61
N VAL A 582 9.87 23.52 31.43
CA VAL A 582 9.01 22.84 30.46
C VAL A 582 9.51 21.43 30.24
N LYS A 583 8.59 20.46 30.32
CA LYS A 583 8.88 19.07 29.97
C LYS A 583 9.16 18.99 28.47
N SER A 584 10.34 18.50 28.14
CA SER A 584 10.82 18.39 26.77
C SER A 584 11.34 16.98 26.53
N ARG A 585 11.69 16.70 25.28
CA ARG A 585 12.32 15.45 24.87
C ARG A 585 13.58 15.75 24.07
N GLU A 586 14.57 14.89 24.26
CA GLU A 586 15.83 14.88 23.54
C GLU A 586 16.18 13.41 23.28
N ARG A 587 16.10 12.98 22.02
CA ARG A 587 16.22 11.56 21.64
C ARG A 587 15.22 10.68 22.40
N GLY A 588 15.71 9.71 23.17
CA GLY A 588 14.94 8.84 24.05
C GLY A 588 14.75 9.34 25.49
N GLU A 589 15.30 10.52 25.84
CA GLU A 589 15.22 11.07 27.20
C GLU A 589 14.19 12.21 27.31
N PHE A 590 13.70 12.45 28.52
CA PHE A 590 12.65 13.44 28.81
C PHE A 590 13.13 14.54 29.79
N PRO A 591 14.10 15.38 29.39
CA PRO A 591 14.62 16.42 30.26
C PRO A 591 13.59 17.52 30.53
N VAL A 592 13.71 18.14 31.71
CA VAL A 592 12.91 19.32 32.09
C VAL A 592 13.80 20.55 32.02
N VAL A 593 13.60 21.37 31.00
CA VAL A 593 14.51 22.48 30.64
C VAL A 593 13.83 23.83 30.72
N THR A 594 14.63 24.90 30.69
CA THR A 594 14.13 26.28 30.64
C THR A 594 13.67 26.66 29.23
N PRO A 595 12.69 27.57 29.05
CA PRO A 595 12.22 27.99 27.73
C PRO A 595 13.29 28.39 26.70
N PRO A 596 14.41 29.07 27.05
CA PRO A 596 15.42 29.47 26.06
C PRO A 596 16.20 28.31 25.43
N SER A 597 16.29 27.15 26.09
CA SER A 597 16.99 25.97 25.57
C SER A 597 16.12 25.11 24.66
N ILE A 598 14.84 25.45 24.49
CA ILE A 598 13.88 24.72 23.64
C ILE A 598 13.99 25.26 22.23
N HIS A 599 14.15 24.36 21.26
CA HIS A 599 14.33 24.72 19.85
C HIS A 599 13.02 24.57 19.06
N TYR A 600 12.23 23.55 19.38
CA TYR A 600 10.97 23.25 18.70
C TYR A 600 9.87 22.85 19.66
N MET A 601 8.62 22.89 19.18
CA MET A 601 7.43 22.42 19.89
C MET A 601 6.55 21.62 18.93
N ASP A 602 5.92 20.57 19.43
CA ASP A 602 4.92 19.79 18.71
C ASP A 602 3.76 20.66 18.15
N VAL A 603 3.18 20.24 17.02
CA VAL A 603 2.15 21.02 16.31
C VAL A 603 0.74 20.75 16.84
N ALA A 604 0.47 19.49 17.18
CA ALA A 604 -0.83 19.05 17.69
C ALA A 604 -0.67 17.80 18.56
N PRO A 605 -1.49 17.62 19.62
CA PRO A 605 -1.46 16.40 20.43
C PRO A 605 -1.74 15.14 19.60
N ALA A 606 -2.62 15.26 18.58
CA ALA A 606 -2.98 14.16 17.70
C ALA A 606 -1.86 13.71 16.74
N GLN A 607 -0.72 14.42 16.69
CA GLN A 607 0.35 14.11 15.73
C GLN A 607 0.99 12.74 15.93
N ILE A 608 0.89 12.16 17.15
CA ILE A 608 1.54 10.89 17.49
C ILE A 608 0.75 9.65 17.07
N VAL A 609 -0.52 9.81 16.68
CA VAL A 609 -1.38 8.68 16.34
C VAL A 609 -1.78 8.67 14.86
N SER A 610 -2.31 7.54 14.42
CA SER A 610 -2.94 7.38 13.11
C SER A 610 -4.38 7.88 13.09
N ALA A 611 -4.97 7.89 11.89
CA ALA A 611 -6.36 8.27 11.69
C ALA A 611 -7.36 7.39 12.47
N ALA A 612 -7.13 6.09 12.61
CA ALA A 612 -8.04 5.19 13.34
C ALA A 612 -7.98 5.37 14.85
N ALA A 613 -6.78 5.53 15.41
CA ALA A 613 -6.61 5.77 16.84
C ALA A 613 -7.14 7.17 17.23
N ALA A 614 -7.03 8.16 16.34
CA ALA A 614 -7.55 9.51 16.58
C ALA A 614 -9.09 9.62 16.62
N LEU A 615 -9.83 8.55 16.26
CA LEU A 615 -11.30 8.49 16.35
C LEU A 615 -11.80 7.99 17.71
N ILE A 616 -10.91 7.51 18.58
CA ILE A 616 -11.25 7.03 19.91
C ILE A 616 -11.28 8.24 20.86
N PRO A 617 -12.46 8.67 21.36
CA PRO A 617 -12.52 9.73 22.36
C PRO A 617 -11.90 9.23 23.67
N PHE A 618 -11.39 10.12 24.51
CA PHE A 618 -10.81 9.75 25.82
C PHE A 618 -9.70 8.68 25.75
N LEU A 619 -8.94 8.68 24.65
CA LEU A 619 -7.86 7.71 24.41
C LEU A 619 -6.82 7.71 25.55
N GLU A 620 -6.58 8.86 26.17
CA GLU A 620 -5.69 9.02 27.33
C GLU A 620 -6.12 8.23 28.59
N HIS A 621 -7.36 7.74 28.64
CA HIS A 621 -7.91 6.97 29.76
C HIS A 621 -8.01 5.46 29.46
N ASP A 622 -7.50 5.03 28.30
CA ASP A 622 -7.46 3.63 27.90
C ASP A 622 -6.04 3.06 27.92
N ASP A 623 -5.90 1.81 28.35
CA ASP A 623 -4.66 1.06 28.16
C ASP A 623 -4.32 0.93 26.66
N ALA A 624 -3.01 0.98 26.34
CA ALA A 624 -2.53 0.96 24.97
C ALA A 624 -2.97 -0.31 24.20
N ASN A 625 -3.08 -1.47 24.85
CA ASN A 625 -3.56 -2.68 24.20
C ASN A 625 -5.04 -2.60 23.87
N ARG A 626 -5.84 -1.90 24.69
CA ARG A 626 -7.26 -1.67 24.41
C ARG A 626 -7.45 -0.66 23.29
N ALA A 627 -6.64 0.39 23.26
CA ALA A 627 -6.60 1.32 22.14
C ALA A 627 -6.21 0.63 20.82
N LEU A 628 -5.22 -0.26 20.84
CA LEU A 628 -4.83 -1.08 19.68
C LEU A 628 -6.01 -1.92 19.19
N MET A 629 -6.67 -2.64 20.10
CA MET A 629 -7.86 -3.43 19.79
C MET A 629 -8.99 -2.54 19.25
N GLY A 630 -9.26 -1.39 19.86
CA GLY A 630 -10.27 -0.44 19.43
C GLY A 630 -10.04 0.11 18.03
N SER A 631 -8.80 0.50 17.70
CA SER A 631 -8.42 0.94 16.36
C SER A 631 -8.58 -0.17 15.32
N ASN A 632 -8.22 -1.41 15.68
CA ASN A 632 -8.36 -2.58 14.80
C ASN A 632 -9.83 -2.96 14.57
N MET A 633 -10.66 -2.90 15.61
CA MET A 633 -12.08 -3.27 15.55
C MET A 633 -12.90 -2.25 14.75
N GLN A 634 -12.58 -0.96 14.81
CA GLN A 634 -13.23 0.06 13.98
C GLN A 634 -13.08 -0.25 12.48
N ARG A 635 -11.95 -0.81 12.03
CA ARG A 635 -11.76 -1.23 10.63
C ARG A 635 -12.63 -2.43 10.23
N GLN A 636 -13.00 -3.27 11.20
CA GLN A 636 -13.84 -4.44 11.00
C GLN A 636 -15.34 -4.13 11.09
N ALA A 637 -15.71 -2.88 11.40
CA ALA A 637 -17.11 -2.49 11.55
C ALA A 637 -17.84 -2.50 10.20
N VAL A 638 -18.97 -3.19 10.13
CA VAL A 638 -19.75 -3.29 8.89
C VAL A 638 -20.70 -2.10 8.76
N PRO A 639 -20.81 -1.47 7.58
CA PRO A 639 -21.79 -0.41 7.36
C PRO A 639 -23.21 -0.88 7.63
N LEU A 640 -23.91 -0.14 8.49
CA LEU A 640 -25.30 -0.40 8.84
C LEU A 640 -26.25 0.17 7.79
N LEU A 641 -27.47 -0.35 7.74
CA LEU A 641 -28.53 0.16 6.86
C LEU A 641 -28.84 1.64 7.13
N VAL A 642 -28.91 1.99 8.42
CA VAL A 642 -29.14 3.34 8.95
C VAL A 642 -28.00 3.67 9.93
N PRO A 643 -26.86 4.17 9.46
CA PRO A 643 -25.78 4.60 10.34
C PRO A 643 -26.19 5.83 11.15
N GLN A 644 -25.53 6.09 12.27
CA GLN A 644 -25.66 7.34 13.01
C GLN A 644 -24.27 7.87 13.38
N ASN A 645 -24.06 9.17 13.23
CA ASN A 645 -22.81 9.78 13.68
C ASN A 645 -22.68 9.76 15.22
N PRO A 646 -21.45 9.67 15.75
CA PRO A 646 -21.23 9.55 17.19
C PRO A 646 -21.60 10.85 17.91
N ILE A 647 -22.32 10.75 19.04
CA ILE A 647 -22.65 11.92 19.89
C ILE A 647 -21.36 12.49 20.49
N VAL A 648 -20.48 11.62 20.97
CA VAL A 648 -19.14 11.96 21.47
C VAL A 648 -18.12 11.59 20.39
N GLY A 649 -17.63 12.58 19.65
CA GLY A 649 -16.62 12.39 18.60
C GLY A 649 -15.31 13.09 18.94
N THR A 650 -14.33 13.01 18.04
CA THR A 650 -13.03 13.70 18.20
C THR A 650 -12.84 14.87 17.23
N GLY A 651 -13.73 15.02 16.24
CA GLY A 651 -13.65 16.02 15.17
C GLY A 651 -12.97 15.50 13.90
N MET A 652 -12.29 14.35 13.98
CA MET A 652 -11.64 13.69 12.84
C MET A 652 -12.64 12.99 11.90
N GLU A 653 -13.87 12.74 12.34
CA GLU A 653 -14.90 12.01 11.61
C GLU A 653 -15.21 12.65 10.25
N SER A 654 -15.34 13.99 10.19
CA SER A 654 -15.63 14.66 8.93
C SER A 654 -14.44 14.66 7.98
N LYS A 655 -13.21 14.79 8.53
CA LYS A 655 -11.99 14.77 7.73
C LYS A 655 -11.78 13.40 7.08
N ILE A 656 -11.92 12.32 7.85
CA ILE A 656 -11.78 10.94 7.35
C ILE A 656 -12.86 10.61 6.31
N ALA A 657 -14.12 11.01 6.55
CA ALA A 657 -15.19 10.83 5.59
C ALA A 657 -14.88 11.49 4.24
N ARG A 658 -14.40 12.74 4.24
CA ARG A 658 -14.04 13.50 3.03
C ARG A 658 -12.82 12.92 2.31
N ASP A 659 -11.74 12.67 3.05
CA ASP A 659 -10.48 12.21 2.48
C ASP A 659 -10.57 10.76 1.98
N SER A 660 -11.48 9.93 2.52
CA SER A 660 -11.73 8.57 2.00
C SER A 660 -12.23 8.54 0.55
N ARG A 661 -12.74 9.66 0.03
CA ARG A 661 -13.38 9.78 -1.30
C ARG A 661 -14.62 8.89 -1.47
N SER A 662 -15.25 8.50 -0.36
CA SER A 662 -16.54 7.81 -0.34
C SER A 662 -17.72 8.78 -0.45
N VAL A 663 -17.53 10.03 0.00
CA VAL A 663 -18.48 11.14 -0.20
C VAL A 663 -18.20 11.87 -1.50
N ILE A 664 -19.24 12.41 -2.11
CA ILE A 664 -19.13 13.32 -3.25
C ILE A 664 -19.20 14.75 -2.71
N LEU A 665 -18.21 15.57 -3.08
CA LEU A 665 -18.08 16.95 -2.64
C LEU A 665 -18.38 17.90 -3.78
N ALA A 666 -18.94 19.06 -3.47
CA ALA A 666 -19.12 20.13 -4.43
C ALA A 666 -17.76 20.71 -4.86
N GLU A 667 -17.52 20.80 -6.17
CA GLU A 667 -16.28 21.37 -6.72
C GLU A 667 -16.14 22.86 -6.46
N ASP A 668 -17.26 23.57 -6.48
CA ASP A 668 -17.33 25.02 -6.27
C ASP A 668 -18.61 25.46 -5.55
N SER A 669 -18.82 26.76 -5.40
CA SER A 669 -20.09 27.32 -4.94
C SER A 669 -21.11 27.33 -6.07
N GLY A 670 -22.36 26.97 -5.78
CA GLY A 670 -23.39 26.84 -6.81
C GLY A 670 -24.76 26.47 -6.26
N VAL A 671 -25.68 26.09 -7.15
CA VAL A 671 -27.05 25.69 -6.79
C VAL A 671 -27.36 24.30 -7.32
N VAL A 672 -27.98 23.46 -6.48
CA VAL A 672 -28.48 22.15 -6.90
C VAL A 672 -29.70 22.34 -7.80
N GLU A 673 -29.54 22.06 -9.09
CA GLU A 673 -30.62 22.16 -10.07
C GLU A 673 -31.54 20.92 -10.01
N TYR A 674 -30.95 19.75 -9.81
CA TYR A 674 -31.68 18.48 -9.77
C TYR A 674 -31.02 17.52 -8.77
N ALA A 675 -31.82 16.82 -7.97
CA ALA A 675 -31.32 15.81 -7.04
C ALA A 675 -32.28 14.61 -7.01
N ASP A 676 -31.75 13.42 -7.25
CA ASP A 676 -32.45 12.15 -7.11
C ASP A 676 -31.48 11.09 -6.54
N SER A 677 -32.02 9.94 -6.16
CA SER A 677 -31.33 8.78 -5.64
C SER A 677 -30.20 8.24 -6.53
N LYS A 678 -30.22 8.50 -7.85
CA LYS A 678 -29.22 8.02 -8.82
C LYS A 678 -28.23 9.10 -9.27
N ARG A 679 -28.64 10.37 -9.32
CA ARG A 679 -27.81 11.46 -9.84
C ARG A 679 -28.16 12.80 -9.21
N VAL A 680 -27.16 13.68 -9.14
CA VAL A 680 -27.32 15.07 -8.70
C VAL A 680 -26.67 15.98 -9.73
N ILE A 681 -27.39 17.02 -10.17
CA ILE A 681 -26.89 18.02 -11.12
C ILE A 681 -26.73 19.34 -10.37
N VAL A 682 -25.51 19.86 -10.37
CA VAL A 682 -25.17 21.14 -9.74
C VAL A 682 -24.78 22.14 -10.82
N LYS A 683 -25.42 23.31 -10.80
CA LYS A 683 -25.03 24.47 -11.59
C LYS A 683 -24.10 25.31 -10.73
N TYR A 684 -22.82 25.36 -11.07
CA TYR A 684 -21.84 26.17 -10.36
C TYR A 684 -21.97 27.65 -10.75
N ASP A 685 -21.71 28.52 -9.77
CA ASP A 685 -21.67 29.95 -10.01
C ASP A 685 -20.41 30.25 -10.84
N VAL A 686 -20.61 30.86 -12.01
CA VAL A 686 -19.52 31.28 -12.89
C VAL A 686 -19.51 32.81 -12.90
N ASP A 687 -18.35 33.41 -12.65
CA ASP A 687 -18.19 34.85 -12.76
C ASP A 687 -18.14 35.24 -14.25
N GLU A 688 -19.25 35.73 -14.78
CA GLU A 688 -19.39 36.14 -16.19
C GLU A 688 -18.42 37.25 -16.60
N SER A 689 -17.85 37.99 -15.62
CA SER A 689 -16.90 39.09 -15.85
C SER A 689 -15.43 38.64 -15.84
N ALA A 690 -15.14 37.42 -15.36
CA ALA A 690 -13.78 36.90 -15.28
C ALA A 690 -13.21 36.57 -16.68
N PRO A 691 -11.94 36.94 -16.97
CA PRO A 691 -11.31 36.63 -18.26
C PRO A 691 -11.21 35.12 -18.56
N GLU A 692 -11.26 34.25 -17.55
CA GLU A 692 -11.30 32.80 -17.73
C GLU A 692 -12.62 32.31 -18.35
N THR A 693 -13.74 32.94 -18.04
CA THR A 693 -15.08 32.55 -18.54
C THR A 693 -15.25 32.86 -20.03
N LEU A 694 -14.61 33.94 -20.50
CA LEU A 694 -14.57 34.33 -21.92
C LEU A 694 -13.74 33.36 -22.78
N VAL A 695 -12.87 32.57 -22.15
CA VAL A 695 -11.86 31.72 -22.80
C VAL A 695 -12.14 30.21 -22.56
N SER A 696 -12.91 29.87 -21.53
CA SER A 696 -13.47 28.53 -21.32
C SER A 696 -14.52 28.20 -22.38
N PHE A 697 -14.83 26.93 -22.64
CA PHE A 697 -15.92 26.50 -23.54
C PHE A 697 -17.14 25.93 -22.80
N ASP A 698 -17.10 26.00 -21.47
CA ASP A 698 -18.15 25.56 -20.56
C ASP A 698 -18.93 26.79 -20.06
N ASP A 699 -19.99 27.18 -20.77
CA ASP A 699 -20.73 28.44 -20.57
C ASP A 699 -21.61 28.43 -19.31
N GLU A 700 -22.17 27.27 -18.99
CA GLU A 700 -22.86 27.00 -17.73
C GLU A 700 -22.14 25.79 -17.14
N ARG A 701 -21.24 26.00 -16.17
CA ARG A 701 -20.50 24.91 -15.51
C ARG A 701 -21.47 24.01 -14.75
N ARG A 702 -22.12 23.09 -15.47
CA ARG A 702 -23.10 22.13 -14.98
C ARG A 702 -22.39 20.79 -14.85
N VAL A 703 -22.33 20.28 -13.63
CA VAL A 703 -21.69 18.99 -13.35
C VAL A 703 -22.76 18.00 -12.93
N GLU A 704 -22.83 16.88 -13.65
CA GLU A 704 -23.66 15.72 -13.29
C GLU A 704 -22.86 14.73 -12.46
N TYR A 705 -23.27 14.54 -11.21
CA TYR A 705 -22.72 13.54 -10.30
C TYR A 705 -23.57 12.27 -10.34
N VAL A 706 -23.05 11.20 -10.94
CA VAL A 706 -23.67 9.88 -10.93
C VAL A 706 -23.33 9.15 -9.63
N LEU A 707 -24.35 8.71 -8.89
CA LEU A 707 -24.20 8.05 -7.59
C LEU A 707 -24.07 6.54 -7.75
N THR A 708 -23.14 5.92 -7.03
CA THR A 708 -23.01 4.46 -6.98
C THR A 708 -24.10 3.85 -6.09
N LYS A 709 -24.88 2.90 -6.61
CA LYS A 709 -26.00 2.26 -5.90
C LYS A 709 -25.80 0.76 -5.79
N PHE A 710 -25.90 0.25 -4.57
CA PHE A 710 -25.90 -1.18 -4.23
C PHE A 710 -24.83 -1.97 -5.00
N SER A 711 -23.57 -1.53 -4.92
CA SER A 711 -22.43 -2.26 -5.47
C SER A 711 -21.80 -3.13 -4.40
N GLY A 712 -21.36 -4.34 -4.77
CA GLY A 712 -20.59 -5.20 -3.87
C GLY A 712 -19.14 -4.71 -3.73
N THR A 713 -18.58 -4.83 -2.54
CA THR A 713 -17.15 -4.60 -2.26
C THR A 713 -16.39 -5.92 -2.22
N ASN A 714 -15.06 -5.87 -2.14
CA ASN A 714 -14.22 -7.07 -1.95
C ASN A 714 -14.55 -7.91 -0.70
N GLN A 715 -15.16 -7.31 0.33
CA GLN A 715 -15.58 -7.99 1.57
C GLN A 715 -17.09 -8.28 1.58
N GLU A 716 -17.73 -8.27 0.40
CA GLU A 716 -19.16 -8.54 0.21
C GLU A 716 -20.06 -7.54 0.96
N THR A 717 -19.52 -6.39 1.38
CA THR A 717 -20.33 -5.31 1.98
C THR A 717 -20.99 -4.48 0.88
N CYS A 718 -22.03 -3.74 1.24
CA CYS A 718 -22.76 -2.90 0.30
C CYS A 718 -22.17 -1.48 0.23
N PHE A 719 -21.67 -1.09 -0.94
CA PHE A 719 -21.36 0.29 -1.26
C PHE A 719 -22.59 0.98 -1.87
N ASN A 720 -23.13 1.96 -1.16
CA ASN A 720 -24.32 2.70 -1.59
C ASN A 720 -24.21 4.17 -1.21
N GLN A 721 -24.32 5.05 -2.21
CA GLN A 721 -24.33 6.49 -2.01
C GLN A 721 -25.76 7.03 -1.92
N LYS A 722 -25.98 7.95 -0.97
CA LYS A 722 -27.28 8.59 -0.74
C LYS A 722 -27.12 10.12 -0.89
N PRO A 723 -27.95 10.78 -1.71
CA PRO A 723 -27.92 12.25 -1.80
C PRO A 723 -28.33 12.85 -0.45
N VAL A 724 -27.58 13.86 -0.01
CA VAL A 724 -27.85 14.62 1.23
C VAL A 724 -28.54 15.95 0.91
N VAL A 725 -28.28 16.47 -0.29
CA VAL A 725 -28.76 17.77 -0.74
C VAL A 725 -30.16 17.69 -1.34
N ILE A 726 -30.86 18.82 -1.28
CA ILE A 726 -32.20 19.00 -1.88
C ILE A 726 -32.14 19.96 -3.06
N THR A 727 -33.08 19.82 -4.00
CA THR A 727 -33.21 20.73 -5.14
C THR A 727 -33.40 22.19 -4.68
N GLY A 728 -32.67 23.12 -5.30
CA GLY A 728 -32.66 24.55 -4.95
C GLY A 728 -31.72 24.93 -3.80
N GLN A 729 -31.05 23.96 -3.16
CA GLN A 729 -30.06 24.25 -2.12
C GLN A 729 -28.83 24.94 -2.73
N LYS A 730 -28.38 26.03 -2.08
CA LYS A 730 -27.08 26.66 -2.36
C LYS A 730 -25.98 25.86 -1.68
N LEU A 731 -24.94 25.52 -2.43
CA LEU A 731 -23.78 24.79 -1.97
C LEU A 731 -22.57 25.70 -1.94
N LYS A 732 -21.67 25.44 -0.99
CA LYS A 732 -20.31 25.99 -0.99
C LYS A 732 -19.32 24.96 -1.49
N LYS A 733 -18.17 25.44 -1.99
CA LYS A 733 -17.05 24.58 -2.34
C LYS A 733 -16.68 23.63 -1.19
N GLY A 734 -16.64 22.33 -1.48
CA GLY A 734 -16.30 21.27 -0.53
C GLY A 734 -17.45 20.84 0.39
N GLU A 735 -18.68 21.31 0.17
CA GLU A 735 -19.87 20.81 0.86
C GLU A 735 -20.27 19.43 0.33
N VAL A 736 -20.86 18.59 1.19
CA VAL A 736 -21.19 17.20 0.85
C VAL A 736 -22.48 17.15 0.03
N ILE A 737 -22.40 16.55 -1.16
CA ILE A 737 -23.53 16.32 -2.06
C ILE A 737 -24.20 14.98 -1.75
N ALA A 738 -23.39 13.93 -1.60
CA ALA A 738 -23.86 12.59 -1.32
C ALA A 738 -22.95 11.87 -0.31
N ASP A 739 -23.57 11.17 0.64
CA ASP A 739 -22.91 10.34 1.63
C ASP A 739 -22.64 8.95 1.09
N GLY A 740 -21.47 8.40 1.43
CA GLY A 740 -21.12 7.00 1.19
C GLY A 740 -21.61 6.04 2.28
N PRO A 741 -21.26 4.74 2.20
CA PRO A 741 -21.61 3.77 3.23
C PRO A 741 -20.92 4.10 4.57
N GLY A 742 -21.66 4.00 5.69
CA GLY A 742 -21.12 4.29 7.02
C GLY A 742 -20.75 5.77 7.24
N ILE A 743 -21.45 6.68 6.56
CA ILE A 743 -21.30 8.14 6.70
C ILE A 743 -22.69 8.75 6.88
N GLU A 744 -22.81 9.76 7.74
CA GLU A 744 -24.03 10.54 7.94
C GLU A 744 -23.71 12.04 7.95
N LYS A 745 -24.27 12.79 7.00
CA LYS A 745 -24.10 14.24 6.81
C LYS A 745 -22.63 14.66 6.75
N GLY A 746 -21.80 13.89 6.03
CA GLY A 746 -20.39 14.18 5.90
C GLY A 746 -19.52 13.88 7.14
N GLU A 747 -20.04 13.17 8.14
CA GLU A 747 -19.28 12.63 9.27
C GLU A 747 -19.25 11.10 9.22
N LEU A 748 -18.11 10.50 9.55
CA LEU A 748 -17.97 9.05 9.65
C LEU A 748 -18.91 8.49 10.74
N ALA A 749 -19.68 7.47 10.37
CA ALA A 749 -20.74 6.86 11.16
C ALA A 749 -20.68 5.32 11.01
N LEU A 750 -19.74 4.68 11.72
CA LEU A 750 -19.50 3.23 11.67
C LEU A 750 -20.53 2.39 12.43
N GLY A 751 -21.34 3.01 13.30
CA GLY A 751 -22.20 2.35 14.26
C GLY A 751 -23.41 3.19 14.67
N ARG A 752 -23.89 2.95 15.90
CA ARG A 752 -25.08 3.61 16.49
C ARG A 752 -24.83 3.96 17.95
N ASN A 753 -25.41 5.07 18.40
CA ASN A 753 -25.45 5.43 19.82
C ASN A 753 -26.63 4.70 20.47
N VAL A 754 -26.36 3.88 21.48
CA VAL A 754 -27.38 3.02 22.12
C VAL A 754 -27.36 3.18 23.64
N SER A 755 -28.52 3.00 24.29
CA SER A 755 -28.62 3.07 25.75
C SER A 755 -27.98 1.84 26.39
N VAL A 756 -27.06 2.05 27.33
CA VAL A 756 -26.32 0.99 28.00
C VAL A 756 -26.45 1.07 29.51
N ALA A 757 -26.44 -0.09 30.16
CA ALA A 757 -26.28 -0.23 31.61
C ALA A 757 -25.12 -1.18 31.94
N PHE A 758 -24.25 -0.76 32.85
CA PHE A 758 -23.13 -1.57 33.34
C PHE A 758 -23.54 -2.34 34.60
N MET A 759 -24.11 -3.53 34.43
CA MET A 759 -24.49 -4.40 35.55
C MET A 759 -24.48 -5.89 35.16
N PRO A 760 -24.21 -6.82 36.09
CA PRO A 760 -24.41 -8.24 35.83
C PRO A 760 -25.90 -8.53 35.60
N TRP A 761 -26.20 -9.35 34.59
CA TRP A 761 -27.58 -9.71 34.26
C TRP A 761 -27.77 -11.21 34.10
N ARG A 762 -28.13 -11.86 35.22
CA ARG A 762 -28.52 -13.29 35.29
C ARG A 762 -27.50 -14.25 34.63
N GLY A 763 -26.23 -13.86 34.56
CA GLY A 763 -25.17 -14.62 33.89
C GLY A 763 -25.16 -14.53 32.36
N TYR A 764 -26.11 -13.84 31.72
CA TYR A 764 -26.15 -13.72 30.26
C TYR A 764 -25.04 -12.83 29.69
N ASN A 765 -24.51 -11.90 30.49
CA ASN A 765 -23.35 -11.09 30.15
C ASN A 765 -22.08 -11.56 30.88
N PHE A 766 -21.95 -12.87 31.15
CA PHE A 766 -20.74 -13.44 31.72
C PHE A 766 -19.52 -13.22 30.80
N GLU A 767 -18.35 -12.99 31.39
CA GLU A 767 -17.15 -12.51 30.68
C GLU A 767 -17.44 -11.28 29.81
N ASP A 768 -17.42 -11.47 28.49
CA ASP A 768 -17.58 -10.46 27.44
C ASP A 768 -18.88 -10.61 26.67
N ALA A 769 -19.80 -11.44 27.16
CA ALA A 769 -21.10 -11.59 26.54
C ALA A 769 -21.92 -10.29 26.64
N ILE A 770 -22.69 -10.01 25.59
CA ILE A 770 -23.55 -8.85 25.46
C ILE A 770 -25.00 -9.31 25.49
N VAL A 771 -25.82 -8.64 26.29
CA VAL A 771 -27.28 -8.81 26.28
C VAL A 771 -27.89 -7.67 25.47
N LEU A 772 -28.76 -8.04 24.53
CA LEU A 772 -29.42 -7.12 23.61
C LEU A 772 -30.92 -7.09 23.85
N SER A 773 -31.53 -5.91 23.78
CA SER A 773 -32.97 -5.77 23.71
C SER A 773 -33.50 -6.20 22.33
N GLU A 774 -34.65 -6.89 22.32
CA GLU A 774 -35.41 -7.23 21.11
C GLU A 774 -35.76 -5.99 20.28
N ARG A 775 -35.95 -4.83 20.93
CA ARG A 775 -36.19 -3.54 20.26
C ARG A 775 -35.16 -3.25 19.17
N LEU A 776 -33.88 -3.47 19.46
CA LEU A 776 -32.79 -3.19 18.51
C LEU A 776 -32.85 -4.09 17.27
N VAL A 777 -33.39 -5.31 17.40
CA VAL A 777 -33.58 -6.25 16.30
C VAL A 777 -34.83 -5.89 15.49
N ALA A 778 -35.92 -5.52 16.17
CA ALA A 778 -37.17 -5.12 15.55
C ALA A 778 -37.00 -3.84 14.70
N ASP A 779 -36.29 -2.85 15.24
CA ASP A 779 -36.03 -1.56 14.58
C ASP A 779 -34.90 -1.61 13.53
N ASP A 780 -34.35 -2.80 13.23
CA ASP A 780 -33.25 -3.02 12.28
C ASP A 780 -32.00 -2.14 12.56
N VAL A 781 -31.71 -1.85 13.84
CA VAL A 781 -30.65 -0.90 14.24
C VAL A 781 -29.26 -1.35 13.80
N PHE A 782 -28.95 -2.64 13.99
CA PHE A 782 -27.66 -3.25 13.62
C PHE A 782 -27.77 -4.17 12.39
N THR A 783 -28.70 -3.86 11.48
CA THR A 783 -28.87 -4.61 10.24
C THR A 783 -27.91 -4.11 9.17
N SER A 784 -27.18 -5.02 8.52
CA SER A 784 -26.25 -4.73 7.41
C SER A 784 -26.75 -5.35 6.09
N ILE A 785 -26.33 -4.77 4.96
CA ILE A 785 -26.56 -5.33 3.63
C ILE A 785 -25.25 -5.90 3.11
N HIS A 786 -25.30 -7.14 2.64
CA HIS A 786 -24.19 -7.82 1.98
C HIS A 786 -24.57 -8.14 0.54
N ILE A 787 -23.63 -8.02 -0.38
CA ILE A 787 -23.84 -8.30 -1.80
C ILE A 787 -22.81 -9.35 -2.20
N GLU A 788 -23.29 -10.53 -2.55
CA GLU A 788 -22.46 -11.63 -3.03
C GLU A 788 -22.57 -11.72 -4.56
N GLU A 789 -21.43 -11.88 -5.20
CA GLU A 789 -21.30 -12.06 -6.64
C GLU A 789 -21.14 -13.55 -6.96
N PHE A 790 -22.04 -14.06 -7.80
CA PHE A 790 -22.01 -15.41 -8.32
C PHE A 790 -21.72 -15.37 -9.81
N GLU A 791 -20.63 -16.01 -10.23
CA GLU A 791 -20.28 -16.09 -11.65
C GLU A 791 -20.24 -17.52 -12.17
N LEU A 792 -20.68 -17.71 -13.42
CA LEU A 792 -20.55 -18.97 -14.13
C LEU A 792 -20.04 -18.72 -15.55
N GLN A 793 -18.97 -19.44 -15.89
CA GLN A 793 -18.30 -19.35 -17.18
C GLN A 793 -18.72 -20.50 -18.08
N VAL A 794 -18.94 -20.17 -19.35
CA VAL A 794 -19.14 -21.12 -20.44
C VAL A 794 -17.81 -21.38 -21.12
N ARG A 795 -17.41 -22.65 -21.19
CA ARG A 795 -16.13 -23.07 -21.74
C ARG A 795 -16.33 -23.97 -22.94
N GLU A 796 -15.39 -23.88 -23.87
CA GLU A 796 -15.28 -24.82 -24.96
C GLU A 796 -14.51 -26.06 -24.47
N THR A 797 -15.20 -27.19 -24.32
CA THR A 797 -14.58 -28.44 -23.89
C THR A 797 -14.21 -29.29 -25.11
N LYS A 798 -13.33 -30.29 -24.92
CA LYS A 798 -13.01 -31.25 -25.99
C LYS A 798 -14.23 -32.03 -26.50
N ARG A 799 -15.33 -32.06 -25.73
CA ARG A 799 -16.55 -32.82 -26.03
C ARG A 799 -17.67 -31.97 -26.64
N GLY A 800 -17.48 -30.66 -26.72
CA GLY A 800 -18.50 -29.70 -27.16
C GLY A 800 -18.46 -28.41 -26.36
N GLU A 801 -19.16 -27.39 -26.85
CA GLU A 801 -19.39 -26.15 -26.12
C GLU A 801 -20.35 -26.42 -24.95
N GLU A 802 -20.06 -25.88 -23.77
CA GLU A 802 -21.08 -25.78 -22.72
C GLU A 802 -22.14 -24.75 -23.13
N GLU A 803 -23.35 -24.85 -22.59
CA GLU A 803 -24.42 -23.91 -22.92
C GLU A 803 -25.15 -23.44 -21.65
N LEU A 804 -25.51 -22.16 -21.63
CA LEU A 804 -26.43 -21.62 -20.63
C LEU A 804 -27.85 -21.74 -21.18
N THR A 805 -28.70 -22.46 -20.45
CA THR A 805 -30.07 -22.71 -20.85
C THR A 805 -30.94 -22.97 -19.64
N ARG A 806 -32.24 -22.72 -19.81
CA ARG A 806 -33.29 -23.10 -18.87
C ARG A 806 -33.61 -24.60 -18.92
N ASP A 807 -33.33 -25.26 -20.06
CA ASP A 807 -33.67 -26.67 -20.29
C ASP A 807 -32.64 -27.61 -19.64
N ILE A 808 -32.77 -27.79 -18.33
CA ILE A 808 -31.84 -28.59 -17.52
C ILE A 808 -32.43 -30.00 -17.28
N PRO A 809 -31.68 -31.09 -17.54
CA PRO A 809 -32.19 -32.44 -17.33
C PRO A 809 -32.42 -32.75 -15.85
N ASN A 810 -33.48 -33.52 -15.55
CA ASN A 810 -33.84 -33.97 -14.19
C ASN A 810 -34.16 -32.86 -13.19
N VAL A 811 -34.54 -31.66 -13.67
CA VAL A 811 -34.97 -30.53 -12.85
C VAL A 811 -36.45 -30.25 -13.11
N SER A 812 -37.23 -29.97 -12.07
CA SER A 812 -38.66 -29.64 -12.20
C SER A 812 -38.85 -28.26 -12.85
N GLU A 813 -39.99 -28.04 -13.53
CA GLU A 813 -40.35 -26.72 -14.07
C GLU A 813 -40.48 -25.65 -12.99
N GLU A 814 -40.83 -26.04 -11.76
CA GLU A 814 -40.92 -25.12 -10.62
C GLU A 814 -39.55 -24.53 -10.26
N ALA A 815 -38.48 -25.34 -10.32
CA ALA A 815 -37.12 -24.89 -10.02
C ALA A 815 -36.50 -24.03 -11.14
N THR A 816 -37.03 -24.09 -12.36
CA THR A 816 -36.59 -23.25 -13.50
C THR A 816 -37.51 -22.08 -13.79
N LYS A 817 -38.57 -21.89 -12.98
CA LYS A 817 -39.60 -20.87 -13.20
C LYS A 817 -39.04 -19.44 -13.32
N ASP A 818 -38.07 -19.10 -12.48
CA ASP A 818 -37.46 -17.78 -12.42
C ASP A 818 -36.27 -17.60 -13.38
N LEU A 819 -35.91 -18.63 -14.17
CA LEU A 819 -34.86 -18.55 -15.18
C LEU A 819 -35.39 -18.00 -16.51
N ASP A 820 -34.58 -17.14 -17.14
CA ASP A 820 -34.81 -16.64 -18.50
C ASP A 820 -34.40 -17.66 -19.58
N GLU A 821 -34.53 -17.27 -20.85
CA GLU A 821 -34.16 -18.13 -22.00
C GLU A 821 -32.68 -18.51 -22.02
N TYR A 822 -31.82 -17.68 -21.42
CA TYR A 822 -30.38 -17.93 -21.28
C TYR A 822 -30.06 -18.69 -19.99
N GLY A 823 -31.05 -19.19 -19.26
CA GLY A 823 -30.86 -19.91 -18.00
C GLY A 823 -30.41 -19.02 -16.84
N ILE A 824 -30.55 -17.70 -16.91
CA ILE A 824 -30.14 -16.77 -15.84
C ILE A 824 -31.38 -16.38 -15.04
N ILE A 825 -31.25 -16.34 -13.72
CA ILE A 825 -32.34 -15.93 -12.84
C ILE A 825 -32.76 -14.46 -13.07
N ARG A 826 -34.06 -14.18 -13.02
CA ARG A 826 -34.58 -12.81 -13.18
C ARG A 826 -34.21 -11.89 -12.01
N GLU A 827 -34.03 -10.61 -12.31
CA GLU A 827 -33.87 -9.57 -11.29
C GLU A 827 -35.13 -9.45 -10.42
N GLY A 828 -34.94 -9.26 -9.11
CA GLY A 828 -36.01 -9.19 -8.11
C GLY A 828 -36.55 -10.55 -7.65
N ALA A 829 -35.97 -11.68 -8.09
CA ALA A 829 -36.30 -12.99 -7.53
C ALA A 829 -35.76 -13.13 -6.10
N GLU A 830 -36.60 -13.66 -5.20
CA GLU A 830 -36.17 -14.09 -3.86
C GLU A 830 -35.57 -15.48 -3.96
N VAL A 831 -34.30 -15.62 -3.58
CA VAL A 831 -33.57 -16.89 -3.67
C VAL A 831 -33.33 -17.48 -2.30
N LYS A 832 -33.45 -18.80 -2.23
CA LYS A 832 -33.14 -19.62 -1.07
C LYS A 832 -32.07 -20.64 -1.46
N GLU A 833 -31.52 -21.29 -0.44
CA GLU A 833 -30.59 -22.41 -0.61
C GLU A 833 -31.14 -23.46 -1.57
N GLY A 834 -30.31 -23.88 -2.53
CA GLY A 834 -30.63 -24.90 -3.53
C GLY A 834 -31.27 -24.38 -4.82
N ASP A 835 -31.79 -23.14 -4.85
CA ASP A 835 -32.37 -22.53 -6.05
C ASP A 835 -31.30 -22.36 -7.14
N ILE A 836 -31.69 -22.51 -8.41
CA ILE A 836 -30.76 -22.37 -9.54
C ILE A 836 -30.61 -20.88 -9.86
N LEU A 837 -29.39 -20.37 -9.75
CA LEU A 837 -29.06 -18.98 -10.10
C LEU A 837 -28.70 -18.86 -11.59
N ILE A 838 -27.91 -19.81 -12.08
CA ILE A 838 -27.47 -19.86 -13.48
C ILE A 838 -27.52 -21.32 -13.95
N GLY A 839 -28.44 -21.60 -14.86
CA GLY A 839 -28.61 -22.86 -15.57
C GLY A 839 -27.48 -23.11 -16.57
N LYS A 840 -26.77 -24.23 -16.43
CA LYS A 840 -25.71 -24.63 -17.35
C LYS A 840 -25.73 -26.14 -17.59
N ILE A 841 -25.57 -26.50 -18.85
CA ILE A 841 -25.42 -27.89 -19.29
C ILE A 841 -24.02 -28.12 -19.85
N THR A 842 -23.44 -29.27 -19.52
CA THR A 842 -22.15 -29.71 -20.06
C THR A 842 -22.34 -31.03 -20.83
N PRO A 843 -21.79 -31.18 -22.05
CA PRO A 843 -21.87 -32.44 -22.78
C PRO A 843 -21.17 -33.58 -22.03
N LYS A 844 -21.91 -34.68 -21.81
CA LYS A 844 -21.45 -35.90 -21.13
C LYS A 844 -20.87 -36.87 -22.17
N GLY A 845 -19.86 -37.64 -21.79
CA GLY A 845 -19.41 -38.77 -22.60
C GLY A 845 -20.27 -40.01 -22.33
N GLU A 846 -20.45 -40.86 -23.33
CA GLU A 846 -21.11 -42.16 -23.15
C GLU A 846 -20.32 -43.01 -22.14
N THR A 847 -20.98 -43.38 -21.04
CA THR A 847 -20.50 -44.37 -20.07
C THR A 847 -21.35 -45.61 -20.21
N ASP A 848 -20.74 -46.80 -20.26
CA ASP A 848 -21.48 -48.06 -20.27
C ASP A 848 -22.30 -48.18 -18.97
N PRO A 849 -23.65 -48.15 -19.05
CA PRO A 849 -24.49 -48.29 -17.87
C PRO A 849 -24.40 -49.72 -17.32
N THR A 850 -24.59 -49.89 -16.01
CA THR A 850 -24.67 -51.25 -15.42
C THR A 850 -25.88 -52.00 -15.99
N PRO A 851 -25.93 -53.35 -15.92
CA PRO A 851 -27.09 -54.11 -16.39
C PRO A 851 -28.42 -53.62 -15.82
N GLU A 852 -28.44 -53.21 -14.55
CA GLU A 852 -29.60 -52.66 -13.85
C GLU A 852 -30.01 -51.29 -14.40
N GLU A 853 -29.05 -50.37 -14.61
CA GLU A 853 -29.32 -49.07 -15.23
C GLU A 853 -29.78 -49.21 -16.68
N LYS A 854 -29.21 -50.18 -17.41
CA LYS A 854 -29.59 -50.50 -18.80
C LYS A 854 -31.02 -51.05 -18.86
N LEU A 855 -31.39 -51.90 -17.92
CA LEU A 855 -32.75 -52.40 -17.77
C LEU A 855 -33.72 -51.27 -17.41
N LEU A 856 -33.36 -50.40 -16.47
CA LEU A 856 -34.18 -49.23 -16.10
C LEU A 856 -34.41 -48.30 -17.29
N LYS A 857 -33.36 -48.00 -18.07
CA LYS A 857 -33.50 -47.21 -19.31
C LYS A 857 -34.40 -47.87 -20.34
N ALA A 858 -34.32 -49.20 -20.48
CA ALA A 858 -35.18 -49.97 -21.38
C ALA A 858 -36.65 -49.99 -20.93
N ILE A 859 -36.92 -50.02 -19.63
CA ILE A 859 -38.28 -50.03 -19.05
C ILE A 859 -38.93 -48.64 -19.13
N PHE A 860 -38.22 -47.59 -18.76
CA PHE A 860 -38.78 -46.24 -18.64
C PHE A 860 -38.64 -45.37 -19.90
N GLY A 861 -37.91 -45.84 -20.92
CA GLY A 861 -37.76 -45.13 -22.20
C GLY A 861 -37.06 -43.78 -22.07
N ASP A 862 -36.30 -43.59 -21.00
CA ASP A 862 -35.76 -42.30 -20.59
C ASP A 862 -34.67 -41.84 -21.58
N LYS A 863 -34.97 -40.82 -22.39
CA LYS A 863 -34.06 -40.22 -23.39
C LYS A 863 -33.11 -39.18 -22.78
N ALA A 864 -33.03 -39.08 -21.46
CA ALA A 864 -32.08 -38.18 -20.82
C ALA A 864 -30.67 -38.80 -20.88
N GLY A 865 -29.70 -38.18 -21.58
CA GLY A 865 -28.37 -38.80 -21.62
C GLY A 865 -27.16 -37.99 -22.04
N ASP A 866 -27.27 -37.04 -22.98
CA ASP A 866 -26.06 -36.50 -23.60
C ASP A 866 -25.47 -35.30 -22.86
N VAL A 867 -26.18 -34.78 -21.87
CA VAL A 867 -25.79 -33.58 -21.12
C VAL A 867 -25.93 -33.78 -19.61
N LYS A 868 -25.07 -33.12 -18.85
CA LYS A 868 -25.04 -33.13 -17.37
C LYS A 868 -25.39 -31.74 -16.85
N ASP A 869 -26.21 -31.69 -15.79
CA ASP A 869 -26.42 -30.46 -15.00
C ASP A 869 -25.09 -30.00 -14.38
N ALA A 870 -24.65 -28.81 -14.80
CA ALA A 870 -23.48 -28.10 -14.27
C ALA A 870 -23.87 -26.68 -13.82
N SER A 871 -25.15 -26.50 -13.47
CA SER A 871 -25.74 -25.23 -13.07
C SER A 871 -25.19 -24.74 -11.74
N LEU A 872 -25.12 -23.42 -11.59
CA LEU A 872 -24.77 -22.77 -10.33
C LEU A 872 -26.01 -22.65 -9.45
N LYS A 873 -26.00 -23.34 -8.32
CA LYS A 873 -27.06 -23.30 -7.31
C LYS A 873 -26.68 -22.37 -6.17
N ALA A 874 -27.68 -21.75 -5.56
CA ALA A 874 -27.58 -20.97 -4.34
C ALA A 874 -26.90 -21.81 -3.23
N PRO A 875 -25.74 -21.38 -2.69
CA PRO A 875 -25.06 -22.13 -1.63
C PRO A 875 -25.92 -22.23 -0.36
N PRO A 876 -25.64 -23.23 0.49
CA PRO A 876 -26.31 -23.37 1.77
C PRO A 876 -26.26 -22.14 2.67
N GLY A 877 -27.40 -21.82 3.27
CA GLY A 877 -27.59 -20.57 4.02
C GLY A 877 -27.78 -19.31 3.17
N LEU A 878 -27.75 -19.39 1.83
CA LEU A 878 -28.11 -18.25 0.99
C LEU A 878 -29.60 -17.93 1.15
N LYS A 879 -29.89 -16.72 1.62
CA LYS A 879 -31.22 -16.12 1.54
C LYS A 879 -31.08 -14.65 1.17
N GLY A 880 -31.64 -14.27 0.03
CA GLY A 880 -31.48 -12.93 -0.48
C GLY A 880 -32.34 -12.62 -1.70
N ILE A 881 -32.11 -11.45 -2.28
CA ILE A 881 -32.82 -10.97 -3.46
C ILE A 881 -31.81 -10.76 -4.57
N VAL A 882 -32.10 -11.25 -5.78
CA VAL A 882 -31.30 -10.95 -6.96
C VAL A 882 -31.48 -9.48 -7.31
N ILE A 883 -30.41 -8.69 -7.23
CA ILE A 883 -30.46 -7.24 -7.49
C ILE A 883 -30.07 -6.88 -8.92
N LYS A 884 -29.23 -7.70 -9.56
CA LYS A 884 -28.64 -7.40 -10.85
C LYS A 884 -28.15 -8.68 -11.51
N THR A 885 -28.33 -8.80 -12.82
CA THR A 885 -27.71 -9.85 -13.63
C THR A 885 -26.96 -9.26 -14.82
N ARG A 886 -25.87 -9.92 -15.22
CA ARG A 886 -25.04 -9.53 -16.37
C ARG A 886 -24.68 -10.76 -17.18
N LEU A 887 -24.81 -10.66 -18.49
CA LEU A 887 -24.31 -11.65 -19.45
C LEU A 887 -23.30 -10.97 -20.37
N PHE A 888 -22.07 -11.45 -20.33
CA PHE A 888 -21.01 -11.04 -21.26
C PHE A 888 -20.80 -12.17 -22.27
N SER A 889 -20.70 -11.82 -23.54
CA SER A 889 -20.51 -12.81 -24.61
C SER A 889 -19.47 -12.34 -25.60
N ARG A 890 -18.55 -13.25 -25.95
CA ARG A 890 -17.60 -12.99 -27.04
C ARG A 890 -18.37 -12.91 -28.35
N LYS A 891 -18.17 -11.82 -29.07
CA LYS A 891 -18.86 -11.50 -30.33
C LYS A 891 -18.66 -12.62 -31.38
N LYS A 892 -19.76 -13.22 -31.85
CA LYS A 892 -19.78 -14.10 -33.03
C LYS A 892 -19.84 -13.26 -34.31
N LYS A 893 -19.06 -13.64 -35.34
CA LYS A 893 -18.91 -12.89 -36.62
C LYS A 893 -20.07 -13.16 -37.59
N ASP A 894 -21.30 -12.98 -37.14
CA ASP A 894 -22.50 -13.23 -37.96
C ASP A 894 -22.93 -12.00 -38.78
N ILE A 895 -23.78 -12.23 -39.78
CA ILE A 895 -24.22 -11.18 -40.72
C ILE A 895 -25.11 -10.14 -40.00
N GLU A 896 -25.95 -10.57 -39.06
CA GLU A 896 -26.82 -9.67 -38.28
C GLU A 896 -26.04 -8.78 -37.31
N SER A 897 -25.05 -9.34 -36.60
CA SER A 897 -24.23 -8.57 -35.65
C SER A 897 -23.44 -7.45 -36.34
N LYS A 898 -22.95 -7.69 -37.57
CA LYS A 898 -22.31 -6.65 -38.40
C LYS A 898 -23.25 -5.52 -38.82
N LYS A 899 -24.53 -5.80 -39.07
CA LYS A 899 -25.53 -4.76 -39.41
C LYS A 899 -25.80 -3.84 -38.22
N VAL A 900 -25.94 -4.41 -37.01
CA VAL A 900 -26.13 -3.64 -35.77
C VAL A 900 -24.91 -2.77 -35.48
N GLU A 901 -23.71 -3.32 -35.62
CA GLU A 901 -22.44 -2.59 -35.46
C GLU A 901 -22.35 -1.39 -36.39
N LYS A 902 -22.62 -1.57 -37.69
CA LYS A 902 -22.57 -0.48 -38.66
C LYS A 902 -23.51 0.67 -38.25
N LYS A 903 -24.74 0.34 -37.82
CA LYS A 903 -25.71 1.34 -37.35
C LYS A 903 -25.23 2.11 -36.10
N LEU A 904 -24.57 1.43 -35.17
CA LEU A 904 -23.98 2.07 -33.98
C LEU A 904 -22.82 3.00 -34.35
N LEU A 905 -21.96 2.58 -35.29
CA LEU A 905 -20.87 3.40 -35.79
C LEU A 905 -21.36 4.65 -36.55
N ASP A 906 -22.38 4.50 -37.40
CA ASP A 906 -22.98 5.62 -38.14
C ASP A 906 -23.60 6.66 -37.18
N ASN A 907 -24.27 6.20 -36.12
CA ASN A 907 -24.81 7.06 -35.06
C ASN A 907 -23.69 7.81 -34.30
N LEU A 908 -22.61 7.10 -33.94
CA LEU A 908 -21.48 7.69 -33.24
C LEU A 908 -20.77 8.74 -34.09
N GLU A 909 -20.59 8.49 -35.38
CA GLU A 909 -19.98 9.45 -36.31
C GLU A 909 -20.84 10.72 -36.44
N THR A 910 -22.18 10.56 -36.46
CA THR A 910 -23.11 11.69 -36.49
C THR A 910 -23.04 12.52 -35.20
N GLN A 911 -22.99 11.87 -34.04
CA GLN A 911 -22.82 12.55 -32.74
C GLN A 911 -21.49 13.31 -32.68
N TYR A 912 -20.38 12.68 -33.10
CA TYR A 912 -19.07 13.31 -33.14
C TYR A 912 -19.06 14.58 -34.02
N LYS A 913 -19.66 14.52 -35.22
CA LYS A 913 -19.78 15.68 -36.11
C LYS A 913 -20.58 16.82 -35.46
N ASN A 914 -21.73 16.51 -34.87
CA ASN A 914 -22.58 17.51 -34.22
C ASN A 914 -21.88 18.18 -33.02
N THR A 915 -21.20 17.40 -32.17
CA THR A 915 -20.47 17.94 -31.01
C THR A 915 -19.30 18.82 -31.45
N LYS A 916 -18.56 18.40 -32.49
CA LYS A 916 -17.46 19.20 -33.07
C LYS A 916 -17.97 20.53 -33.63
N GLU A 917 -19.10 20.50 -34.35
CA GLU A 917 -19.73 21.70 -34.91
C GLU A 917 -20.26 22.65 -33.81
N LEU A 918 -20.88 22.10 -32.75
CA LEU A 918 -21.34 22.87 -31.59
C LEU A 918 -20.19 23.66 -30.93
N HIS A 919 -19.07 22.99 -30.64
CA HIS A 919 -17.91 23.63 -30.02
C HIS A 919 -17.19 24.60 -30.96
N TYR A 920 -17.20 24.33 -32.27
CA TYR A 920 -16.72 25.26 -33.28
C TYR A 920 -17.56 26.55 -33.29
N ASN A 921 -18.89 26.44 -33.28
CA ASN A 921 -19.78 27.59 -33.23
C ASN A 921 -19.59 28.41 -31.95
N LYS A 922 -19.31 27.75 -30.82
CA LYS A 922 -18.91 28.43 -29.56
C LYS A 922 -17.60 29.21 -29.71
N LEU A 923 -16.58 28.65 -30.38
CA LEU A 923 -15.31 29.34 -30.65
C LEU A 923 -15.56 30.62 -31.43
N VAL A 924 -16.35 30.55 -32.51
CA VAL A 924 -16.69 31.70 -33.35
C VAL A 924 -17.43 32.77 -32.55
N THR A 925 -18.42 32.37 -31.74
CA THR A 925 -19.20 33.30 -30.90
C THR A 925 -18.31 34.02 -29.86
N LYS A 926 -17.43 33.29 -29.18
CA LYS A 926 -16.52 33.85 -28.17
C LYS A 926 -15.43 34.72 -28.78
N LEU A 927 -14.85 34.28 -29.90
CA LEU A 927 -13.85 35.05 -30.64
C LEU A 927 -14.44 36.39 -31.09
N THR A 928 -15.67 36.37 -31.63
CA THR A 928 -16.40 37.57 -32.06
C THR A 928 -16.62 38.52 -30.88
N ARG A 929 -17.08 38.01 -29.72
CA ARG A 929 -17.26 38.81 -28.49
C ARG A 929 -15.96 39.45 -27.97
N ILE A 930 -14.81 38.79 -28.11
CA ILE A 930 -13.51 39.34 -27.68
C ILE A 930 -13.02 40.45 -28.63
N THR A 931 -13.38 40.37 -29.90
CA THR A 931 -12.79 41.16 -30.99
C THR A 931 -13.70 42.25 -31.54
N GLU A 932 -14.98 42.24 -31.19
CA GLU A 932 -15.99 43.20 -31.61
C GLU A 932 -15.56 44.65 -31.33
N GLY A 933 -15.65 45.51 -32.36
CA GLY A 933 -15.33 46.94 -32.25
C GLY A 933 -13.84 47.28 -32.17
N LYS A 934 -12.93 46.31 -32.29
CA LYS A 934 -11.47 46.53 -32.29
C LYS A 934 -10.90 46.58 -33.72
N THR A 935 -9.85 47.38 -33.90
CA THR A 935 -9.09 47.51 -35.16
C THR A 935 -7.90 46.56 -35.18
N THR A 936 -7.77 45.74 -36.21
CA THR A 936 -6.70 44.74 -36.31
C THR A 936 -5.38 45.34 -36.83
N SER A 937 -4.24 44.85 -36.34
CA SER A 937 -2.90 45.12 -36.89
C SER A 937 -2.64 44.32 -38.18
N GLY A 938 -3.48 43.31 -38.47
CA GLY A 938 -3.47 42.45 -39.65
C GLY A 938 -3.42 40.97 -39.24
N ILE A 939 -4.41 40.19 -39.65
CA ILE A 939 -4.52 38.76 -39.28
C ILE A 939 -4.04 37.91 -40.46
N ARG A 940 -3.21 36.91 -40.17
CA ARG A 940 -2.67 35.95 -41.14
C ARG A 940 -3.14 34.55 -40.83
N ASP A 941 -3.11 33.70 -41.86
CA ASP A 941 -3.28 32.27 -41.74
C ASP A 941 -1.96 31.61 -41.27
N LEU A 942 -2.01 30.36 -40.79
CA LEU A 942 -0.83 29.55 -40.44
C LEU A 942 0.14 29.41 -41.63
N ASP A 943 -0.38 29.40 -42.85
CA ASP A 943 0.40 29.37 -44.10
C ASP A 943 1.01 30.74 -44.49
N GLY A 944 0.78 31.78 -43.68
CA GLY A 944 1.34 33.12 -43.85
C GLY A 944 0.57 34.04 -44.81
N SER A 945 -0.55 33.59 -45.38
CA SER A 945 -1.45 34.40 -46.20
C SER A 945 -2.19 35.45 -45.36
N VAL A 946 -2.44 36.64 -45.91
CA VAL A 946 -3.11 37.72 -45.18
C VAL A 946 -4.63 37.59 -45.34
N VAL A 947 -5.32 37.27 -44.24
CA VAL A 947 -6.78 37.12 -44.21
C VAL A 947 -7.47 38.46 -43.96
N PHE A 948 -6.93 39.28 -43.05
CA PHE A 948 -7.42 40.64 -42.78
C PHE A 948 -6.28 41.67 -42.85
N ARG A 949 -6.53 42.80 -43.52
CA ARG A 949 -5.55 43.90 -43.65
C ARG A 949 -5.51 44.75 -42.38
N SER A 950 -4.35 45.35 -42.11
CA SER A 950 -4.15 46.31 -41.01
C SER A 950 -5.14 47.47 -41.12
N GLY A 951 -5.76 47.85 -39.99
CA GLY A 951 -6.75 48.93 -39.90
C GLY A 951 -8.21 48.50 -40.11
N THR A 952 -8.50 47.22 -40.33
CA THR A 952 -9.87 46.72 -40.50
C THR A 952 -10.57 46.61 -39.13
N THR A 953 -11.77 47.18 -39.00
CA THR A 953 -12.62 47.02 -37.81
C THR A 953 -13.41 45.72 -37.90
N ILE A 954 -13.35 44.89 -36.86
CA ILE A 954 -14.10 43.64 -36.78
C ILE A 954 -15.57 43.92 -36.42
N LYS A 955 -16.48 43.39 -37.23
CA LYS A 955 -17.94 43.37 -37.03
C LYS A 955 -18.42 41.99 -36.60
N ASP A 956 -19.65 41.90 -36.08
CA ASP A 956 -20.25 40.65 -35.57
C ASP A 956 -20.25 39.50 -36.60
N GLU A 957 -20.54 39.79 -37.87
CA GLU A 957 -20.57 38.77 -38.95
C GLU A 957 -19.19 38.40 -39.53
N THR A 958 -18.09 38.96 -39.03
CA THR A 958 -16.76 38.86 -39.67
C THR A 958 -16.19 37.44 -39.63
N PHE A 959 -16.35 36.73 -38.50
CA PHE A 959 -15.81 35.38 -38.33
C PHE A 959 -16.78 34.28 -38.77
N SER A 960 -18.09 34.55 -38.77
CA SER A 960 -19.11 33.60 -39.23
C SER A 960 -19.07 33.35 -40.74
N ASN A 961 -18.50 34.28 -41.51
CA ASN A 961 -18.39 34.18 -42.98
C ASN A 961 -17.09 33.52 -43.47
N LEU A 962 -16.19 33.12 -42.56
CA LEU A 962 -14.96 32.40 -42.91
C LEU A 962 -15.22 30.89 -43.04
N GLU A 963 -14.53 30.23 -43.99
CA GLU A 963 -14.60 28.78 -44.14
C GLU A 963 -14.02 28.03 -42.93
N ASP A 964 -12.92 28.53 -42.35
CA ASP A 964 -12.32 27.93 -41.17
C ASP A 964 -11.52 28.92 -40.32
N VAL A 965 -12.03 29.27 -39.15
CA VAL A 965 -11.38 30.15 -38.16
C VAL A 965 -10.18 29.47 -37.48
N THR A 966 -10.07 28.14 -37.51
CA THR A 966 -8.98 27.40 -36.83
C THR A 966 -7.62 27.52 -37.51
N LYS A 967 -7.60 27.94 -38.78
CA LYS A 967 -6.36 28.11 -39.57
C LYS A 967 -5.64 29.42 -39.30
N LEU A 968 -6.31 30.37 -38.64
CA LEU A 968 -5.74 31.68 -38.30
C LEU A 968 -4.54 31.52 -37.36
N ASP A 969 -3.46 32.25 -37.65
CA ASP A 969 -2.24 32.25 -36.85
C ASP A 969 -2.45 33.04 -35.54
N TYR A 970 -2.90 32.34 -34.51
CA TYR A 970 -3.15 32.88 -33.18
C TYR A 970 -1.87 33.17 -32.37
N THR A 971 -0.68 32.77 -32.86
CA THR A 971 0.58 33.02 -32.15
C THR A 971 1.10 34.45 -32.34
N LYS A 972 0.66 35.12 -33.41
CA LYS A 972 1.01 36.51 -33.72
C LYS A 972 0.02 37.50 -33.09
N GLU A 973 0.45 38.75 -32.91
CA GLU A 973 -0.36 39.82 -32.33
C GLU A 973 -1.39 40.35 -33.35
N TRP A 974 -2.68 40.16 -33.08
CA TRP A 974 -3.79 40.60 -33.95
C TRP A 974 -4.21 42.05 -33.69
N PHE A 975 -3.89 42.60 -32.51
CA PHE A 975 -4.22 43.95 -32.06
C PHE A 975 -3.01 44.61 -31.39
N ASP A 976 -2.96 45.94 -31.37
CA ASP A 976 -1.88 46.71 -30.73
C ASP A 976 -1.86 46.56 -29.18
N LYS A 977 -2.99 46.16 -28.58
CA LYS A 977 -3.09 45.95 -27.12
C LYS A 977 -2.77 44.48 -26.78
N LYS A 978 -1.91 44.25 -25.77
CA LYS A 978 -1.54 42.90 -25.30
C LYS A 978 -2.70 42.06 -24.76
N ALA A 979 -3.60 42.65 -23.97
CA ALA A 979 -4.70 41.92 -23.32
C ALA A 979 -5.61 41.08 -24.25
N PRO A 980 -6.14 41.61 -25.39
CA PRO A 980 -6.93 40.79 -26.31
C PRO A 980 -6.13 39.67 -26.98
N ASN A 981 -4.84 39.89 -27.29
CA ASN A 981 -4.00 38.87 -27.92
C ASN A 981 -3.76 37.68 -26.98
N GLU A 982 -3.50 37.93 -25.69
CA GLU A 982 -3.36 36.87 -24.68
C GLU A 982 -4.66 36.06 -24.49
N LEU A 983 -5.82 36.72 -24.52
CA LEU A 983 -7.12 36.05 -24.44
C LEU A 983 -7.39 35.17 -25.68
N ILE A 984 -7.03 35.63 -26.87
CA ILE A 984 -7.17 34.87 -28.12
C ILE A 984 -6.25 33.65 -28.10
N GLN A 985 -4.98 33.81 -27.72
CA GLN A 985 -4.04 32.70 -27.58
C GLN A 985 -4.56 31.63 -26.63
N LYS A 986 -5.07 32.03 -25.46
CA LYS A 986 -5.66 31.09 -24.50
C LYS A 986 -6.95 30.45 -25.03
N LEU A 987 -7.78 31.18 -25.77
CA LEU A 987 -9.04 30.67 -26.33
C LEU A 987 -8.78 29.57 -27.35
N PHE A 988 -7.85 29.81 -28.29
CA PHE A 988 -7.44 28.80 -29.26
C PHE A 988 -6.76 27.60 -28.57
N ALA A 989 -5.89 27.83 -27.59
CA ALA A 989 -5.27 26.74 -26.83
C ALA A 989 -6.33 25.85 -26.14
N ASN A 990 -7.30 26.46 -25.43
CA ASN A 990 -8.39 25.73 -24.79
C ASN A 990 -9.27 24.98 -25.80
N TYR A 991 -9.54 25.58 -26.97
CA TYR A 991 -10.29 24.94 -28.04
C TYR A 991 -9.59 23.68 -28.56
N PHE A 992 -8.29 23.76 -28.85
CA PHE A 992 -7.53 22.61 -29.35
C PHE A 992 -7.43 21.50 -28.31
N VAL A 993 -7.34 21.83 -27.02
CA VAL A 993 -7.41 20.84 -25.94
C VAL A 993 -8.75 20.11 -25.99
N ILE A 994 -9.87 20.82 -26.03
CA ILE A 994 -11.20 20.21 -26.07
C ILE A 994 -11.43 19.40 -27.35
N LEU A 995 -10.96 19.92 -28.49
CA LEU A 995 -11.05 19.21 -29.77
C LEU A 995 -10.30 17.87 -29.70
N ALA A 996 -9.09 17.87 -29.13
CA ALA A 996 -8.33 16.65 -28.90
C ALA A 996 -9.09 15.67 -27.98
N GLU A 997 -9.75 16.16 -26.92
CA GLU A 997 -10.56 15.31 -26.04
C GLU A 997 -11.76 14.67 -26.74
N ILE A 998 -12.49 15.45 -27.56
CA ILE A 998 -13.62 14.95 -28.35
C ILE A 998 -13.13 13.88 -29.37
N GLU A 999 -11.98 14.10 -30.00
CA GLU A 999 -11.39 13.13 -30.92
C GLU A 999 -10.93 11.85 -30.22
N GLU A 1000 -10.33 11.95 -29.04
CA GLU A 1000 -9.96 10.80 -28.23
C GLU A 1000 -11.18 10.00 -27.78
N GLU A 1001 -12.24 10.66 -27.32
CA GLU A 1001 -13.49 10.01 -26.91
C GLU A 1001 -14.16 9.28 -28.07
N TYR A 1002 -14.22 9.91 -29.25
CA TYR A 1002 -14.71 9.27 -30.47
C TYR A 1002 -13.88 8.03 -30.85
N LYS A 1003 -12.54 8.13 -30.86
CA LYS A 1003 -11.65 6.99 -31.14
C LYS A 1003 -11.88 5.85 -30.15
N ARG A 1004 -12.05 6.17 -28.86
CA ARG A 1004 -12.29 5.22 -27.78
C ARG A 1004 -13.62 4.48 -27.98
N ASP A 1005 -14.72 5.20 -28.18
CA ASP A 1005 -16.04 4.58 -28.31
C ASP A 1005 -16.18 3.80 -29.61
N LYS A 1006 -15.54 4.28 -30.69
CA LYS A 1006 -15.42 3.53 -31.94
C LYS A 1006 -14.72 2.19 -31.72
N LEU A 1007 -13.60 2.18 -30.99
CA LEU A 1007 -12.84 0.97 -30.70
C LEU A 1007 -13.64 0.00 -29.82
N LYS A 1008 -14.38 0.51 -28.82
CA LYS A 1008 -15.29 -0.31 -27.99
C LYS A 1008 -16.34 -1.04 -28.83
N ILE A 1009 -17.01 -0.33 -29.75
CA ILE A 1009 -18.05 -0.91 -30.61
C ILE A 1009 -17.46 -1.99 -31.53
N GLN A 1010 -16.25 -1.78 -32.04
CA GLN A 1010 -15.56 -2.72 -32.92
C GLN A 1010 -15.09 -3.99 -32.17
N SER A 1011 -14.46 -3.82 -31.02
CA SER A 1011 -13.83 -4.91 -30.26
C SER A 1011 -14.83 -5.84 -29.55
N GLY A 1012 -16.02 -5.36 -29.18
CA GLY A 1012 -16.99 -6.14 -28.38
C GLY A 1012 -16.51 -6.42 -26.96
N ASP A 1013 -17.11 -7.41 -26.28
CA ASP A 1013 -16.70 -7.76 -24.92
C ASP A 1013 -15.44 -8.66 -24.91
N GLU A 1014 -14.38 -8.17 -24.26
CA GLU A 1014 -13.16 -8.93 -24.04
C GLU A 1014 -13.35 -9.91 -22.88
N LEU A 1015 -13.30 -11.22 -23.19
CA LEU A 1015 -13.32 -12.31 -22.22
C LEU A 1015 -11.99 -13.08 -22.23
N PRO A 1016 -11.59 -13.73 -21.12
CA PRO A 1016 -10.40 -14.56 -21.07
C PRO A 1016 -10.38 -15.68 -22.14
N PRO A 1017 -9.21 -16.13 -22.61
CA PRO A 1017 -9.12 -17.16 -23.64
C PRO A 1017 -9.79 -18.46 -23.19
N GLY A 1018 -10.54 -19.12 -24.08
CA GLY A 1018 -11.29 -20.34 -23.79
C GLY A 1018 -12.68 -20.15 -23.15
N ILE A 1019 -13.03 -18.91 -22.76
CA ILE A 1019 -14.38 -18.56 -22.29
C ILE A 1019 -15.16 -17.92 -23.44
N THR A 1020 -16.37 -18.42 -23.72
CA THR A 1020 -17.25 -17.89 -24.77
C THR A 1020 -18.30 -16.94 -24.19
N GLN A 1021 -18.86 -17.29 -23.03
CA GLN A 1021 -19.81 -16.46 -22.29
C GLN A 1021 -19.48 -16.47 -20.78
N LEU A 1022 -19.83 -15.37 -20.11
CA LEU A 1022 -19.72 -15.20 -18.66
C LEU A 1022 -21.03 -14.60 -18.14
N ALA A 1023 -21.73 -15.35 -17.29
CA ALA A 1023 -22.91 -14.87 -16.59
C ALA A 1023 -22.54 -14.52 -15.15
N LYS A 1024 -23.03 -13.37 -14.67
CA LYS A 1024 -22.88 -12.90 -13.30
C LYS A 1024 -24.24 -12.56 -12.69
N VAL A 1025 -24.46 -13.01 -11.47
CA VAL A 1025 -25.66 -12.77 -10.67
C VAL A 1025 -25.26 -12.16 -9.34
N TYR A 1026 -25.83 -11.01 -9.01
CA TYR A 1026 -25.58 -10.31 -7.75
C TYR A 1026 -26.76 -10.53 -6.81
N VAL A 1027 -26.51 -11.09 -5.63
CA VAL A 1027 -27.54 -11.37 -4.63
C VAL A 1027 -27.30 -10.52 -3.40
N ALA A 1028 -28.29 -9.69 -3.04
CA ALA A 1028 -28.27 -8.89 -1.82
C ALA A 1028 -28.88 -9.67 -0.65
N LYS A 1029 -28.13 -9.78 0.44
CA LYS A 1029 -28.57 -10.35 1.72
C LYS A 1029 -28.75 -9.25 2.75
N LYS A 1030 -29.90 -9.27 3.43
CA LYS A 1030 -30.15 -8.44 4.61
C LYS A 1030 -29.82 -9.24 5.86
N ARG A 1031 -28.74 -8.88 6.56
CA ARG A 1031 -28.27 -9.60 7.75
C ARG A 1031 -28.60 -8.81 9.02
N LYS A 1032 -29.59 -9.29 9.76
CA LYS A 1032 -29.94 -8.73 11.08
C LYS A 1032 -28.89 -9.12 12.12
N VAL A 1033 -28.93 -8.50 13.29
CA VAL A 1033 -28.10 -8.95 14.43
C VAL A 1033 -28.72 -10.19 15.07
N SER A 1034 -27.91 -11.19 15.34
CA SER A 1034 -28.35 -12.46 15.94
C SER A 1034 -27.44 -12.90 17.09
N VAL A 1035 -27.89 -13.88 17.86
CA VAL A 1035 -27.08 -14.53 18.89
C VAL A 1035 -25.84 -15.15 18.24
N GLY A 1036 -24.67 -14.93 18.83
CA GLY A 1036 -23.36 -15.35 18.29
C GLY A 1036 -22.65 -14.29 17.45
N ASP A 1037 -23.33 -13.21 17.04
CA ASP A 1037 -22.67 -12.09 16.36
C ASP A 1037 -21.73 -11.34 17.29
N LYS A 1038 -20.67 -10.76 16.70
CA LYS A 1038 -19.69 -9.98 17.45
C LYS A 1038 -19.94 -8.49 17.33
N MET A 1039 -19.96 -7.80 18.46
CA MET A 1039 -20.07 -6.35 18.56
C MET A 1039 -18.90 -5.78 19.35
N ALA A 1040 -18.61 -4.49 19.15
CA ALA A 1040 -17.60 -3.79 19.92
C ALA A 1040 -17.91 -2.30 20.05
N GLY A 1041 -17.43 -1.69 21.14
CA GLY A 1041 -17.26 -0.24 21.21
C GLY A 1041 -15.90 0.20 20.68
N ARG A 1042 -15.62 1.51 20.75
CA ARG A 1042 -14.35 2.10 20.26
C ARG A 1042 -13.17 1.85 21.19
N HIS A 1043 -13.43 1.50 22.45
CA HIS A 1043 -12.45 1.35 23.52
C HIS A 1043 -11.92 -0.09 23.68
N GLY A 1044 -11.96 -0.90 22.61
CA GLY A 1044 -11.49 -2.29 22.62
C GLY A 1044 -12.35 -3.26 23.47
N ASN A 1045 -13.56 -2.84 23.86
CA ASN A 1045 -14.57 -3.65 24.53
C ASN A 1045 -15.33 -4.49 23.49
N LYS A 1046 -14.77 -5.65 23.15
CA LYS A 1046 -15.41 -6.65 22.28
C LYS A 1046 -16.35 -7.53 23.08
N GLY A 1047 -17.44 -7.95 22.45
CA GLY A 1047 -18.32 -8.95 23.03
C GLY A 1047 -19.13 -9.72 21.99
N VAL A 1048 -19.68 -10.85 22.42
CA VAL A 1048 -20.54 -11.70 21.60
C VAL A 1048 -21.96 -11.57 22.11
N VAL A 1049 -22.92 -11.41 21.21
CA VAL A 1049 -24.34 -11.38 21.58
C VAL A 1049 -24.73 -12.75 22.11
N ALA A 1050 -24.97 -12.86 23.42
CA ALA A 1050 -25.34 -14.13 24.04
C ALA A 1050 -26.85 -14.35 24.06
N LYS A 1051 -27.62 -13.28 24.25
CA LYS A 1051 -29.09 -13.37 24.28
C LYS A 1051 -29.74 -12.07 23.80
N VAL A 1052 -30.78 -12.24 23.00
CA VAL A 1052 -31.76 -11.19 22.71
C VAL A 1052 -32.92 -11.36 23.69
N VAL A 1053 -33.21 -10.31 24.46
CA VAL A 1053 -34.16 -10.30 25.57
C VAL A 1053 -35.37 -9.44 25.20
N PRO A 1054 -36.61 -9.89 25.46
CA PRO A 1054 -37.81 -9.09 25.22
C PRO A 1054 -37.78 -7.74 25.96
N VAL A 1055 -38.47 -6.75 25.43
CA VAL A 1055 -38.43 -5.36 25.94
C VAL A 1055 -39.06 -5.24 27.35
N GLU A 1056 -40.01 -6.11 27.66
CA GLU A 1056 -40.60 -6.32 28.99
C GLU A 1056 -39.60 -6.75 30.05
N ASP A 1057 -38.64 -7.58 29.66
CA ASP A 1057 -37.68 -8.20 30.58
C ASP A 1057 -36.44 -7.34 30.84
N MET A 1058 -36.20 -6.33 30.00
CA MET A 1058 -35.03 -5.48 30.10
C MET A 1058 -35.11 -4.55 31.32
N PRO A 1059 -33.98 -4.24 31.98
CA PRO A 1059 -33.93 -3.22 33.02
C PRO A 1059 -34.46 -1.87 32.51
N ARG A 1060 -35.22 -1.16 33.35
CA ARG A 1060 -35.88 0.10 32.99
C ARG A 1060 -35.49 1.24 33.90
N HIS A 1061 -35.44 2.43 33.35
CA HIS A 1061 -35.31 3.69 34.07
C HIS A 1061 -36.60 4.04 34.83
N GLU A 1062 -36.53 5.03 35.72
CA GLU A 1062 -37.69 5.54 36.49
C GLU A 1062 -38.83 6.08 35.60
N ASP A 1063 -38.50 6.56 34.40
CA ASP A 1063 -39.45 7.02 33.38
C ASP A 1063 -40.11 5.87 32.59
N GLY A 1064 -39.75 4.62 32.87
CA GLY A 1064 -40.21 3.43 32.18
C GLY A 1064 -39.44 3.08 30.90
N THR A 1065 -38.45 3.88 30.50
CA THR A 1065 -37.64 3.62 29.31
C THR A 1065 -36.74 2.41 29.55
N PRO A 1066 -36.80 1.36 28.71
CA PRO A 1066 -35.91 0.19 28.81
C PRO A 1066 -34.52 0.52 28.27
N VAL A 1067 -33.50 -0.10 28.87
CA VAL A 1067 -32.12 -0.08 28.39
C VAL A 1067 -31.99 -0.93 27.12
N ASP A 1068 -31.14 -0.54 26.17
CA ASP A 1068 -30.94 -1.30 24.93
C ASP A 1068 -29.94 -2.45 25.07
N ILE A 1069 -28.83 -2.20 25.77
CA ILE A 1069 -27.73 -3.15 25.95
C ILE A 1069 -27.32 -3.23 27.42
N VAL A 1070 -27.11 -4.44 27.93
CA VAL A 1070 -26.50 -4.63 29.25
C VAL A 1070 -25.09 -5.18 29.12
N LEU A 1071 -24.12 -4.43 29.63
CA LEU A 1071 -22.70 -4.78 29.62
C LEU A 1071 -22.22 -5.18 31.01
N ASN A 1072 -21.19 -6.03 31.05
CA ASN A 1072 -20.58 -6.48 32.29
C ASN A 1072 -19.64 -5.42 32.87
N PRO A 1073 -19.87 -4.91 34.10
CA PRO A 1073 -18.98 -3.92 34.71
C PRO A 1073 -17.60 -4.49 35.05
N LEU A 1074 -17.47 -5.80 35.28
CA LEU A 1074 -16.20 -6.44 35.66
C LEU A 1074 -15.16 -6.38 34.53
N GLY A 1075 -15.61 -6.23 33.28
CA GLY A 1075 -14.74 -6.10 32.13
C GLY A 1075 -13.98 -4.78 32.06
N VAL A 1076 -14.40 -3.74 32.79
CA VAL A 1076 -13.79 -2.41 32.73
C VAL A 1076 -12.50 -2.33 33.58
N PRO A 1077 -12.49 -2.71 34.88
CA PRO A 1077 -11.27 -2.63 35.69
C PRO A 1077 -10.17 -3.57 35.20
N SER A 1078 -10.53 -4.81 34.81
CA SER A 1078 -9.55 -5.80 34.34
C SER A 1078 -8.85 -5.41 33.03
N ARG A 1079 -9.48 -4.53 32.23
CA ARG A 1079 -8.97 -4.12 30.92
C ARG A 1079 -8.46 -2.69 30.88
N MET A 1080 -8.70 -1.93 31.95
CA MET A 1080 -8.25 -0.54 32.11
C MET A 1080 -8.66 0.36 30.93
N ASN A 1081 -9.90 0.23 30.46
CA ASN A 1081 -10.49 1.09 29.42
C ASN A 1081 -11.60 1.96 30.00
N LEU A 1082 -11.20 2.93 30.81
CA LEU A 1082 -12.12 3.83 31.53
C LEU A 1082 -12.77 4.85 30.58
N GLY A 1083 -12.18 5.10 29.40
CA GLY A 1083 -12.70 6.04 28.41
C GLY A 1083 -14.17 5.76 28.03
N GLN A 1084 -14.57 4.49 27.99
CA GLN A 1084 -15.95 4.09 27.66
C GLN A 1084 -16.98 4.60 28.68
N LEU A 1085 -16.60 4.80 29.94
CA LEU A 1085 -17.51 5.31 30.97
C LEU A 1085 -17.76 6.81 30.78
N TYR A 1086 -16.71 7.56 30.45
CA TYR A 1086 -16.83 8.99 30.11
C TYR A 1086 -17.60 9.20 28.81
N GLU A 1087 -17.36 8.37 27.80
CA GLU A 1087 -18.16 8.34 26.57
C GLU A 1087 -19.64 8.10 26.88
N THR A 1088 -19.93 7.13 27.75
CA THR A 1088 -21.31 6.80 28.16
C THR A 1088 -22.00 7.97 28.85
N ALA A 1089 -21.30 8.67 29.74
CA ALA A 1089 -21.81 9.81 30.49
C ALA A 1089 -22.11 11.01 29.58
N LEU A 1090 -21.12 11.46 28.79
CA LEU A 1090 -21.31 12.57 27.85
C LEU A 1090 -22.30 12.22 26.74
N GLY A 1091 -22.35 10.96 26.30
CA GLY A 1091 -23.35 10.49 25.36
C GLY A 1091 -24.77 10.65 25.89
N TRP A 1092 -24.98 10.42 27.19
CA TRP A 1092 -26.29 10.63 27.83
C TRP A 1092 -26.67 12.10 27.90
N VAL A 1093 -25.73 12.96 28.30
CA VAL A 1093 -25.91 14.42 28.27
C VAL A 1093 -26.29 14.88 26.86
N GLY A 1094 -25.51 14.48 25.84
CA GLY A 1094 -25.72 14.89 24.47
C GLY A 1094 -27.08 14.43 23.92
N LYS A 1095 -27.52 13.23 24.31
CA LYS A 1095 -28.86 12.73 23.95
C LYS A 1095 -29.98 13.52 24.62
N LYS A 1096 -29.83 13.90 25.90
CA LYS A 1096 -30.86 14.61 26.68
C LYS A 1096 -30.98 16.09 26.29
N LEU A 1097 -29.85 16.75 25.99
CA LEU A 1097 -29.78 18.16 25.60
C LEU A 1097 -29.86 18.37 24.07
N GLY A 1098 -29.72 17.32 23.27
CA GLY A 1098 -29.71 17.40 21.80
C GLY A 1098 -28.43 17.99 21.21
N VAL A 1099 -27.31 17.94 21.95
CA VAL A 1099 -26.01 18.48 21.55
C VAL A 1099 -25.02 17.37 21.23
N LYS A 1100 -23.99 17.68 20.45
CA LYS A 1100 -22.88 16.78 20.12
C LYS A 1100 -21.58 17.35 20.65
N PHE A 1101 -20.73 16.46 21.15
CA PHE A 1101 -19.46 16.80 21.77
C PHE A 1101 -18.29 16.42 20.86
N GLU A 1102 -17.23 17.20 20.98
CA GLU A 1102 -15.92 16.97 20.38
C GLU A 1102 -14.88 16.95 21.49
N THR A 1103 -14.32 15.77 21.73
CA THR A 1103 -13.26 15.50 22.70
C THR A 1103 -12.02 15.03 21.94
N PRO A 1104 -11.15 15.96 21.48
CA PRO A 1104 -9.90 15.60 20.81
C PRO A 1104 -9.02 14.75 21.73
N ILE A 1105 -8.21 13.90 21.12
CA ILE A 1105 -7.29 13.02 21.85
C ILE A 1105 -6.20 13.82 22.59
N PHE A 1106 -5.90 13.42 23.83
CA PHE A 1106 -4.93 14.09 24.73
C PHE A 1106 -5.25 15.57 25.05
N ASP A 1107 -6.41 16.07 24.61
CA ASP A 1107 -6.98 17.39 24.91
C ASP A 1107 -8.50 17.21 25.08
N SER A 1108 -8.89 16.14 25.79
CA SER A 1108 -10.28 15.76 26.01
C SER A 1108 -10.90 16.48 27.22
N ALA A 1109 -12.22 16.30 27.37
CA ALA A 1109 -12.97 16.89 28.46
C ALA A 1109 -12.43 16.41 29.82
N GLN A 1110 -12.18 17.35 30.72
CA GLN A 1110 -11.75 17.02 32.08
C GLN A 1110 -12.93 16.45 32.88
N VAL A 1111 -12.64 15.65 33.91
CA VAL A 1111 -13.67 15.00 34.74
C VAL A 1111 -14.65 16.03 35.33
N SER A 1112 -14.16 17.17 35.80
CA SER A 1112 -15.00 18.25 36.34
C SER A 1112 -15.94 18.85 35.28
N GLU A 1113 -15.49 18.96 34.02
CA GLU A 1113 -16.32 19.46 32.93
C GLU A 1113 -17.43 18.45 32.59
N VAL A 1114 -17.10 17.14 32.59
CA VAL A 1114 -18.11 16.08 32.39
C VAL A 1114 -19.17 16.12 33.50
N GLU A 1115 -18.76 16.32 34.75
CA GLU A 1115 -19.67 16.46 35.90
C GLU A 1115 -20.53 17.73 35.83
N ASP A 1116 -19.98 18.84 35.36
CA ASP A 1116 -20.72 20.08 35.12
C ASP A 1116 -21.82 19.88 34.06
N TRP A 1117 -21.48 19.20 32.96
CA TRP A 1117 -22.43 18.86 31.90
C TRP A 1117 -23.50 17.86 32.35
N LEU A 1118 -23.16 16.91 33.23
CA LEU A 1118 -24.13 16.02 33.85
C LEU A 1118 -25.12 16.81 34.72
N ARG A 1119 -24.63 17.75 35.54
CA ARG A 1119 -25.46 18.63 36.36
C ARG A 1119 -26.37 19.52 35.51
N GLU A 1120 -25.87 20.07 34.42
CA GLU A 1120 -26.65 20.87 33.46
C GLU A 1120 -27.79 20.04 32.84
N ALA A 1121 -27.52 18.77 32.52
CA ALA A 1121 -28.55 17.85 32.02
C ALA A 1121 -29.51 17.34 33.11
N GLY A 1122 -29.33 17.71 34.38
CA GLY A 1122 -30.10 17.17 35.51
C GLY A 1122 -29.92 15.67 35.66
N LEU A 1123 -28.68 15.19 35.53
CA LEU A 1123 -28.25 13.82 35.79
C LEU A 1123 -27.33 13.80 37.01
N ASP A 1124 -27.34 12.68 37.74
CA ASP A 1124 -26.47 12.50 38.91
C ASP A 1124 -24.98 12.35 38.48
N GLU A 1125 -24.08 12.77 39.38
CA GLU A 1125 -22.64 12.61 39.21
C GLU A 1125 -22.25 11.13 38.99
N GLY A 1126 -21.27 10.91 38.11
CA GLY A 1126 -20.84 9.56 37.70
C GLY A 1126 -21.83 8.80 36.82
N SER A 1127 -22.87 9.47 36.29
CA SER A 1127 -23.83 8.88 35.35
C SER A 1127 -24.60 7.68 35.92
N LYS A 1128 -24.85 7.68 37.24
CA LYS A 1128 -25.51 6.59 37.96
C LYS A 1128 -26.99 6.91 38.19
N THR A 1129 -27.86 5.97 37.88
CA THR A 1129 -29.32 6.10 38.12
C THR A 1129 -29.89 4.85 38.79
N TRP A 1130 -31.06 4.97 39.38
CA TRP A 1130 -31.86 3.81 39.75
C TRP A 1130 -32.43 3.13 38.51
N LEU A 1131 -32.42 1.80 38.53
CA LEU A 1131 -33.05 0.94 37.53
C LEU A 1131 -34.02 -0.02 38.25
N TYR A 1132 -35.02 -0.49 37.51
CA TYR A 1132 -35.98 -1.50 37.93
C TYR A 1132 -35.82 -2.76 37.07
N ASP A 1133 -35.93 -3.93 37.68
CA ASP A 1133 -35.95 -5.21 36.97
C ASP A 1133 -37.25 -5.29 36.17
N GLY A 1134 -37.17 -5.45 34.84
CA GLY A 1134 -38.34 -5.56 33.97
C GLY A 1134 -39.23 -6.76 34.27
N ARG A 1135 -38.68 -7.83 34.86
CA ARG A 1135 -39.42 -9.06 35.18
C ARG A 1135 -40.16 -8.99 36.51
N SER A 1136 -39.49 -8.53 37.57
CA SER A 1136 -40.10 -8.46 38.91
C SER A 1136 -40.77 -7.12 39.18
N GLY A 1137 -40.38 -6.06 38.48
CA GLY A 1137 -40.77 -4.68 38.77
C GLY A 1137 -40.07 -4.09 40.00
N GLU A 1138 -39.19 -4.86 40.66
CA GLU A 1138 -38.47 -4.40 41.85
C GLU A 1138 -37.28 -3.51 41.45
N ARG A 1139 -36.98 -2.53 42.30
CA ARG A 1139 -35.83 -1.66 42.13
C ARG A 1139 -34.54 -2.39 42.51
N PHE A 1140 -33.47 -2.19 41.73
CA PHE A 1140 -32.16 -2.73 42.09
C PHE A 1140 -31.59 -2.08 43.36
N HIS A 1141 -30.84 -2.87 44.14
CA HIS A 1141 -30.27 -2.46 45.44
C HIS A 1141 -29.29 -1.28 45.36
N GLN A 1142 -28.64 -1.06 44.20
CA GLN A 1142 -27.66 0.00 44.00
C GLN A 1142 -27.96 0.76 42.71
N LYS A 1143 -27.54 2.03 42.64
CA LYS A 1143 -27.55 2.80 41.40
C LYS A 1143 -26.57 2.18 40.40
N VAL A 1144 -27.00 2.10 39.15
CA VAL A 1144 -26.23 1.51 38.05
C VAL A 1144 -25.74 2.62 37.13
N THR A 1145 -24.49 2.52 36.67
CA THR A 1145 -23.97 3.42 35.64
C THR A 1145 -24.68 3.15 34.33
N CYS A 1146 -25.39 4.16 33.83
CA CYS A 1146 -26.14 4.10 32.59
C CYS A 1146 -25.72 5.26 31.68
N GLY A 1147 -26.11 5.19 30.41
CA GLY A 1147 -25.96 6.31 29.48
C GLY A 1147 -26.02 5.86 28.03
N TYR A 1148 -25.40 6.61 27.13
CA TYR A 1148 -25.37 6.27 25.70
C TYR A 1148 -23.93 6.08 25.23
N ILE A 1149 -23.64 4.92 24.66
CA ILE A 1149 -22.32 4.56 24.12
C ILE A 1149 -22.40 4.29 22.62
N TYR A 1150 -21.33 4.56 21.87
CA TYR A 1150 -21.25 4.26 20.46
C TYR A 1150 -20.83 2.82 20.20
N MET A 1151 -21.76 1.99 19.70
CA MET A 1151 -21.54 0.58 19.43
C MET A 1151 -21.50 0.28 17.93
N MET A 1152 -20.65 -0.66 17.54
CA MET A 1152 -20.46 -1.12 16.16
C MET A 1152 -20.72 -2.63 16.06
N LYS A 1153 -21.26 -3.06 14.91
CA LYS A 1153 -21.35 -4.46 14.51
C LYS A 1153 -20.10 -4.82 13.71
N LEU A 1154 -19.40 -5.89 14.08
CA LEU A 1154 -18.20 -6.34 13.36
C LEU A 1154 -18.56 -7.32 12.24
N GLY A 1155 -17.71 -7.42 11.20
CA GLY A 1155 -17.85 -8.37 10.08
C GLY A 1155 -17.69 -9.85 10.47
N HIS A 1156 -17.65 -10.15 11.77
CA HIS A 1156 -17.58 -11.49 12.31
C HIS A 1156 -18.97 -11.99 12.69
N MET A 1157 -19.76 -12.33 11.68
CA MET A 1157 -21.11 -12.83 11.84
C MET A 1157 -21.13 -14.34 12.11
N VAL A 1158 -22.16 -14.79 12.82
CA VAL A 1158 -22.30 -16.20 13.19
C VAL A 1158 -22.57 -17.09 11.96
N ASP A 1159 -23.38 -16.61 11.01
CA ASP A 1159 -23.77 -17.36 9.80
C ASP A 1159 -22.56 -17.72 8.93
N ASP A 1160 -21.52 -16.88 8.91
CA ASP A 1160 -20.30 -17.16 8.16
C ASP A 1160 -19.43 -18.21 8.86
N LYS A 1161 -19.51 -18.30 10.19
CA LYS A 1161 -18.69 -19.18 11.03
C LYS A 1161 -19.30 -20.55 11.28
N ILE A 1162 -20.63 -20.65 11.28
CA ILE A 1162 -21.31 -21.94 11.41
C ILE A 1162 -20.92 -22.80 10.20
N HIS A 1163 -20.40 -23.98 10.50
CA HIS A 1163 -20.02 -24.99 9.52
C HIS A 1163 -20.22 -26.37 10.13
N ALA A 1164 -20.93 -27.22 9.41
CA ALA A 1164 -21.16 -28.60 9.78
C ALA A 1164 -20.97 -29.50 8.56
N ARG A 1165 -20.45 -30.70 8.80
CA ARG A 1165 -20.24 -31.72 7.77
C ARG A 1165 -20.61 -33.09 8.33
N SER A 1166 -21.39 -33.83 7.56
CA SER A 1166 -21.54 -35.28 7.72
C SER A 1166 -20.62 -36.00 6.71
N ILE A 1167 -20.92 -35.85 5.42
CA ILE A 1167 -20.15 -36.36 4.29
C ILE A 1167 -19.84 -35.18 3.36
N GLY A 1168 -18.76 -35.28 2.59
CA GLY A 1168 -18.38 -34.26 1.63
C GLY A 1168 -17.31 -34.78 0.67
N PRO A 1169 -16.71 -33.88 -0.13
CA PRO A 1169 -15.63 -34.25 -1.02
C PRO A 1169 -14.37 -34.65 -0.24
N TYR A 1170 -13.55 -35.47 -0.90
CA TYR A 1170 -12.30 -35.99 -0.40
C TYR A 1170 -11.17 -35.65 -1.37
N SER A 1171 -9.96 -35.48 -0.84
CA SER A 1171 -8.75 -35.30 -1.61
C SER A 1171 -8.48 -36.53 -2.47
N LEU A 1172 -8.15 -36.31 -3.75
CA LEU A 1172 -7.78 -37.42 -4.65
C LEU A 1172 -6.49 -38.12 -4.21
N ILE A 1173 -5.55 -37.38 -3.61
CA ILE A 1173 -4.22 -37.88 -3.26
C ILE A 1173 -4.27 -38.58 -1.90
N THR A 1174 -4.76 -37.88 -0.87
CA THR A 1174 -4.70 -38.36 0.51
C THR A 1174 -5.95 -39.10 0.96
N GLN A 1175 -7.03 -39.08 0.15
CA GLN A 1175 -8.36 -39.60 0.50
C GLN A 1175 -8.99 -39.00 1.76
N GLN A 1176 -8.39 -37.95 2.34
CA GLN A 1176 -8.90 -37.22 3.49
C GLN A 1176 -10.02 -36.24 3.08
N PRO A 1177 -10.94 -35.91 4.00
CA PRO A 1177 -11.85 -34.80 3.85
C PRO A 1177 -11.12 -33.54 3.36
N LEU A 1178 -11.66 -32.86 2.34
CA LEU A 1178 -11.14 -31.55 1.96
C LEU A 1178 -11.22 -30.57 3.15
N GLY A 1179 -10.42 -29.50 3.12
CA GLY A 1179 -10.43 -28.47 4.17
C GLY A 1179 -11.32 -27.28 3.81
N GLY A 1180 -11.97 -26.70 4.81
CA GLY A 1180 -12.65 -25.39 4.69
C GLY A 1180 -14.12 -25.43 4.26
N LYS A 1181 -14.89 -24.41 4.68
CA LYS A 1181 -16.34 -24.31 4.48
C LYS A 1181 -16.75 -24.29 2.99
N ALA A 1182 -16.00 -23.56 2.16
CA ALA A 1182 -16.31 -23.41 0.72
C ALA A 1182 -16.32 -24.75 -0.05
N GLN A 1183 -15.58 -25.75 0.44
CA GLN A 1183 -15.51 -27.08 -0.16
C GLN A 1183 -16.33 -28.12 0.61
N PHE A 1184 -17.19 -27.71 1.54
CA PHE A 1184 -17.83 -28.64 2.49
C PHE A 1184 -16.80 -29.53 3.20
N GLY A 1185 -15.70 -28.93 3.62
CA GLY A 1185 -14.55 -29.61 4.21
C GLY A 1185 -14.76 -30.10 5.64
N GLY A 1186 -13.92 -31.01 6.11
CA GLY A 1186 -13.91 -31.47 7.51
C GLY A 1186 -13.14 -30.52 8.43
N GLN A 1187 -13.35 -30.64 9.75
CA GLN A 1187 -12.50 -30.02 10.75
C GLN A 1187 -11.16 -30.76 10.81
N ARG A 1188 -10.07 -30.01 11.02
CA ARG A 1188 -8.76 -30.61 11.26
C ARG A 1188 -8.70 -31.14 12.69
N PHE A 1189 -8.43 -32.44 12.83
CA PHE A 1189 -8.09 -33.06 14.10
C PHE A 1189 -6.57 -33.22 14.16
N GLY A 1190 -5.92 -32.40 14.98
CA GLY A 1190 -4.47 -32.30 15.04
C GLY A 1190 -3.86 -33.16 16.15
N GLU A 1191 -2.54 -33.01 16.31
CA GLU A 1191 -1.75 -33.76 17.28
C GLU A 1191 -2.18 -33.50 18.73
N MET A 1192 -2.49 -32.24 19.07
CA MET A 1192 -2.93 -31.90 20.43
C MET A 1192 -4.29 -32.52 20.77
N GLU A 1193 -5.22 -32.58 19.81
CA GLU A 1193 -6.51 -33.23 20.02
C GLU A 1193 -6.37 -34.76 20.13
N VAL A 1194 -5.41 -35.36 19.40
CA VAL A 1194 -5.04 -36.77 19.56
C VAL A 1194 -4.53 -37.04 20.97
N TRP A 1195 -3.57 -36.25 21.46
CA TRP A 1195 -3.04 -36.39 22.83
C TRP A 1195 -4.13 -36.25 23.89
N ALA A 1196 -5.11 -35.37 23.66
CA ALA A 1196 -6.24 -35.22 24.57
C ALA A 1196 -7.05 -36.54 24.66
N LEU A 1197 -7.37 -37.18 23.54
CA LEU A 1197 -8.08 -38.48 23.55
C LEU A 1197 -7.23 -39.62 24.12
N GLU A 1198 -5.93 -39.63 23.85
CA GLU A 1198 -4.98 -40.57 24.45
C GLU A 1198 -4.94 -40.42 25.97
N GLY A 1199 -4.91 -39.19 26.48
CA GLY A 1199 -4.94 -38.88 27.91
C GLY A 1199 -6.21 -39.37 28.62
N TYR A 1200 -7.34 -39.41 27.91
CA TYR A 1200 -8.59 -40.02 28.41
C TYR A 1200 -8.66 -41.54 28.24
N GLY A 1201 -7.72 -42.16 27.50
CA GLY A 1201 -7.79 -43.57 27.13
C GLY A 1201 -8.90 -43.90 26.12
N ALA A 1202 -9.38 -42.91 25.36
CA ALA A 1202 -10.50 -43.04 24.42
C ALA A 1202 -10.08 -43.68 23.08
N ALA A 1203 -9.49 -44.88 23.13
CA ALA A 1203 -8.85 -45.54 22.00
C ALA A 1203 -9.79 -45.78 20.80
N HIS A 1204 -11.04 -46.18 21.04
CA HIS A 1204 -12.01 -46.42 19.96
C HIS A 1204 -12.44 -45.12 19.25
N VAL A 1205 -12.62 -44.03 20.00
CA VAL A 1205 -12.96 -42.72 19.43
C VAL A 1205 -11.80 -42.23 18.58
N LEU A 1206 -10.58 -42.34 19.10
CA LEU A 1206 -9.37 -41.96 18.38
C LEU A 1206 -9.21 -42.79 17.09
N GLN A 1207 -9.38 -44.10 17.18
CA GLN A 1207 -9.32 -45.00 16.03
C GLN A 1207 -10.37 -44.61 14.98
N GLU A 1208 -11.61 -44.36 15.38
CA GLU A 1208 -12.67 -43.95 14.46
C GLU A 1208 -12.36 -42.63 13.74
N VAL A 1209 -11.88 -41.62 14.48
CA VAL A 1209 -11.54 -40.30 13.95
C VAL A 1209 -10.40 -40.37 12.93
N LEU A 1210 -9.36 -41.15 13.23
CA LEU A 1210 -8.18 -41.28 12.36
C LEU A 1210 -8.38 -42.22 11.16
N THR A 1211 -9.45 -43.02 11.14
CA THR A 1211 -9.69 -44.02 10.08
C THR A 1211 -11.00 -43.77 9.32
N VAL A 1212 -12.12 -44.32 9.78
CA VAL A 1212 -13.42 -44.34 9.07
C VAL A 1212 -14.05 -42.96 8.92
N LYS A 1213 -13.70 -41.99 9.77
CA LYS A 1213 -14.10 -40.58 9.61
C LYS A 1213 -13.16 -39.77 8.70
N SER A 1214 -12.02 -40.35 8.32
CA SER A 1214 -10.95 -39.70 7.57
C SER A 1214 -10.71 -40.40 6.23
N ASP A 1215 -9.67 -41.23 6.12
CA ASP A 1215 -9.07 -41.70 4.87
C ASP A 1215 -9.21 -43.20 4.61
N ASP A 1216 -9.86 -43.97 5.48
CA ASP A 1216 -10.26 -45.34 5.16
C ASP A 1216 -11.45 -45.34 4.19
N VAL A 1217 -11.15 -45.44 2.90
CA VAL A 1217 -12.13 -45.38 1.80
C VAL A 1217 -13.19 -46.48 1.91
N THR A 1218 -12.77 -47.69 2.28
CA THR A 1218 -13.66 -48.84 2.36
C THR A 1218 -14.44 -48.86 3.67
N GLY A 1219 -13.75 -48.58 4.79
CA GLY A 1219 -14.34 -48.56 6.12
C GLY A 1219 -15.35 -47.43 6.26
N ARG A 1220 -15.13 -46.25 5.70
CA ARG A 1220 -16.11 -45.15 5.75
C ARG A 1220 -17.42 -45.50 5.06
N ALA A 1221 -17.37 -46.16 3.90
CA ALA A 1221 -18.57 -46.55 3.14
C ALA A 1221 -19.37 -47.61 3.91
N LYS A 1222 -18.69 -48.65 4.41
CA LYS A 1222 -19.31 -49.69 5.23
C LYS A 1222 -19.86 -49.15 6.55
N THR A 1223 -19.15 -48.22 7.18
CA THR A 1223 -19.59 -47.57 8.42
C THR A 1223 -20.85 -46.76 8.17
N TYR A 1224 -20.90 -46.00 7.07
CA TYR A 1224 -22.12 -45.28 6.70
C TYR A 1224 -23.29 -46.23 6.45
N GLU A 1225 -23.07 -47.31 5.68
CA GLU A 1225 -24.10 -48.33 5.44
C GLU A 1225 -24.61 -48.97 6.73
N ALA A 1226 -23.70 -49.33 7.65
CA ALA A 1226 -24.05 -49.88 8.96
C ALA A 1226 -24.87 -48.89 9.79
N ILE A 1227 -24.50 -47.60 9.82
CA ILE A 1227 -25.27 -46.54 10.50
C ILE A 1227 -26.68 -46.42 9.92
N VAL A 1228 -26.83 -46.44 8.58
CA VAL A 1228 -28.15 -46.38 7.92
C VAL A 1228 -29.00 -47.62 8.24
N LYS A 1229 -28.37 -48.80 8.32
CA LYS A 1229 -29.04 -50.06 8.67
C LYS A 1229 -29.30 -50.23 10.17
N GLY A 1230 -28.72 -49.39 11.04
CA GLY A 1230 -28.75 -49.57 12.48
C GLY A 1230 -27.91 -50.74 13.00
N GLU A 1231 -26.89 -51.15 12.23
CA GLU A 1231 -25.94 -52.20 12.57
C GLU A 1231 -24.71 -51.64 13.31
N ASN A 1232 -23.95 -52.53 13.97
CA ASN A 1232 -22.71 -52.13 14.63
C ASN A 1232 -21.64 -51.71 13.62
N ILE A 1233 -20.84 -50.70 13.99
CA ILE A 1233 -19.75 -50.19 13.16
C ILE A 1233 -18.70 -51.30 12.94
N PRO A 1234 -18.31 -51.58 11.69
CA PRO A 1234 -17.29 -52.58 11.39
C PRO A 1234 -15.90 -52.14 11.86
N THR A 1235 -15.00 -53.09 12.05
CA THR A 1235 -13.60 -52.79 12.38
C THR A 1235 -12.93 -51.98 11.25
N PRO A 1236 -12.27 -50.86 11.57
CA PRO A 1236 -11.58 -50.04 10.57
C PRO A 1236 -10.41 -50.76 9.88
N ASN A 1237 -10.14 -50.40 8.63
CA ASN A 1237 -8.97 -50.84 7.88
C ASN A 1237 -7.78 -49.86 8.05
N ILE A 1238 -6.71 -50.12 7.32
CA ILE A 1238 -5.50 -49.29 7.30
C ILE A 1238 -5.81 -47.94 6.61
N PRO A 1239 -5.41 -46.80 7.22
CA PRO A 1239 -5.48 -45.48 6.60
C PRO A 1239 -4.79 -45.38 5.25
N GLU A 1240 -5.38 -44.67 4.30
CA GLU A 1240 -4.76 -44.47 2.99
C GLU A 1240 -3.50 -43.60 3.07
N ALA A 1241 -3.41 -42.64 4.00
CA ALA A 1241 -2.19 -41.87 4.22
C ALA A 1241 -0.99 -42.76 4.57
N PHE A 1242 -1.22 -43.87 5.29
CA PHE A 1242 -0.17 -44.83 5.61
C PHE A 1242 0.26 -45.63 4.35
N ASN A 1243 -0.70 -46.01 3.50
CA ASN A 1243 -0.40 -46.65 2.21
C ASN A 1243 0.42 -45.72 1.29
N VAL A 1244 0.03 -44.44 1.21
CA VAL A 1244 0.76 -43.42 0.44
C VAL A 1244 2.19 -43.29 0.95
N MET A 1245 2.39 -43.18 2.27
CA MET A 1245 3.73 -43.11 2.87
C MET A 1245 4.59 -44.33 2.50
N ILE A 1246 4.04 -45.55 2.56
CA ILE A 1246 4.77 -46.75 2.14
C ILE A 1246 5.17 -46.66 0.67
N LYS A 1247 4.28 -46.18 -0.20
CA LYS A 1247 4.57 -46.03 -1.64
C LYS A 1247 5.60 -44.94 -1.92
N GLU A 1248 5.58 -43.83 -1.18
CA GLU A 1248 6.60 -42.79 -1.27
C GLU A 1248 7.98 -43.31 -0.87
N LEU A 1249 8.06 -44.06 0.23
CA LEU A 1249 9.31 -44.69 0.68
C LEU A 1249 9.81 -45.77 -0.30
N GLN A 1250 8.90 -46.58 -0.86
CA GLN A 1250 9.24 -47.53 -1.93
C GLN A 1250 9.73 -46.80 -3.21
N GLY A 1251 9.17 -45.63 -3.51
CA GLY A 1251 9.61 -44.77 -4.60
C GLY A 1251 11.04 -44.22 -4.41
N LEU A 1252 11.51 -44.11 -3.18
CA LEU A 1252 12.92 -43.80 -2.85
C LEU A 1252 13.86 -45.01 -2.99
N GLY A 1253 13.34 -46.19 -3.36
CA GLY A 1253 14.11 -47.43 -3.50
C GLY A 1253 14.24 -48.25 -2.20
N LEU A 1254 13.42 -47.96 -1.18
CA LEU A 1254 13.41 -48.72 0.08
C LEU A 1254 12.40 -49.87 0.02
N ASP A 1255 12.82 -51.13 0.23
CA ASP A 1255 11.91 -52.28 0.30
C ASP A 1255 11.22 -52.35 1.67
N ILE A 1256 10.05 -51.71 1.78
CA ILE A 1256 9.22 -51.74 3.00
C ILE A 1256 8.15 -52.81 2.88
N LYS A 1257 8.14 -53.73 3.85
CA LYS A 1257 7.17 -54.81 4.00
C LYS A 1257 6.47 -54.72 5.35
N ILE A 1258 5.14 -54.67 5.35
CA ILE A 1258 4.33 -54.85 6.56
C ILE A 1258 4.32 -56.35 6.86
N LYS A 1259 4.74 -56.75 8.07
CA LYS A 1259 4.77 -58.16 8.49
C LYS A 1259 3.46 -58.59 9.11
#